data_AF-A0A2V6NRK5-F1
#
_entry.id   AF-A0A2V6NRK5-F1
#
_cell.length_a   1.000
_cell.length_b   1.000
_cell.length_c   1.000
_cell.angle_alpha   90.00
_cell.angle_beta   90.00
_cell.angle_gamma   90.00
#
_symmetry.space_group_name_H-M   'P 1'
#
loop_
_entity.id
_entity.type
_entity.pdbx_description
1 polymer ?
#
loop_
_entity_poly.entity_id
_entity_poly.type
_entity_poly.pdbx_seq_one_letter_code
_entity_poly.pdbx_strand_id
1 'polypeptide(L)'
;MPGSIKPRVSRASQLIGRCSLPCAIWRQRNRRRQIQSKLPLQHRRLRHHPRRQFHRPLRPPAPARRPNRPQSKARLLKIVASRLLPPIHPAQYQGPSRVLARHPPPHRRRRAGNPQFHLRPHLSKSHRPELRLPKKRRHDFLRMNPTEIPLKSPSSVTDLSIGDVEQVERALIDASTRVPVLMFYASAVVWLLLGTLLAAFTSFKLHSPDLLSNVAVLTWGRIRPAHLNVMLYGWASMVGMGTAIWLMARLCRTTLRHPLVLVTGGAFWNLGVLLGVIGILAGDSTGYHWLEFPSYAAVVLFVAYSIIASWVVLMFRFRRGDPIYITQWYLLAAFLWFPWMYLAAQTMLFIVPVQGVLQAAVNWWYANNLLFLWFGSLALGTAYYMIPKVIGRPVYSYHLAAIGFWTYAFFASWTEMQRLVDGPFPAWMITASIAAMILCIIPVATVGLNHHMTMRGYFPLMRYSPTLRFTVFGAMSYTAFSLLGVVISLRSFARYLQFSEVSVAYSHLGLYAFFSMIMFGAMYYIVPRLVGREWRFASLIKIHFWASVYGIGLMTLMLLAGGMVQGMNMDNPTLPFTESTQSVLPYLRGRSLSGILMTVAHFVFAYHFLLMLLGLGRTASVPTFLNPVNPEPGDVIAH
;
A
#
# COMPACT_ATOMS: atom_id res chain seq x y z
N MET A 1 38.02 -58.28 -4.66
CA MET A 1 39.30 -58.94 -4.38
C MET A 1 40.21 -58.76 -5.59
N PRO A 2 41.53 -58.60 -5.44
CA PRO A 2 42.33 -58.05 -4.32
C PRO A 2 43.14 -56.81 -4.79
N GLY A 3 43.89 -56.02 -4.01
CA GLY A 3 44.31 -55.98 -2.60
C GLY A 3 44.94 -54.57 -2.36
N SER A 4 44.68 -53.91 -1.23
CA SER A 4 45.55 -53.87 -0.03
C SER A 4 46.93 -53.22 -0.24
N ILE A 5 47.19 -52.06 0.39
CA ILE A 5 48.26 -51.79 1.39
C ILE A 5 48.17 -50.32 1.89
N LYS A 6 48.16 -50.14 3.22
CA LYS A 6 48.20 -48.92 4.08
C LYS A 6 49.64 -48.37 4.22
N PRO A 7 49.96 -47.15 4.75
CA PRO A 7 49.60 -46.61 6.10
C PRO A 7 49.41 -45.06 6.10
N ARG A 8 49.19 -44.27 7.17
CA ARG A 8 49.72 -44.21 8.55
C ARG A 8 48.90 -43.10 9.28
N VAL A 9 48.34 -43.35 10.47
CA VAL A 9 47.86 -42.29 11.38
C VAL A 9 48.56 -42.50 12.72
N SER A 10 49.22 -41.45 13.21
CA SER A 10 49.94 -41.43 14.48
C SER A 10 48.98 -41.30 15.66
N ARG A 11 49.33 -42.00 16.74
CA ARG A 11 48.76 -41.94 18.08
C ARG A 11 49.36 -40.77 18.86
N ALA A 12 48.56 -40.17 19.72
CA ALA A 12 48.90 -39.78 21.11
C ALA A 12 47.60 -39.29 21.78
N SER A 13 46.86 -40.16 22.49
CA SER A 13 46.92 -40.42 23.95
C SER A 13 46.22 -39.32 24.77
N GLN A 14 44.98 -39.56 25.22
CA GLN A 14 44.59 -40.31 26.44
C GLN A 14 44.68 -39.49 27.73
N LEU A 15 43.53 -39.30 28.38
CA LEU A 15 43.31 -39.35 29.84
C LEU A 15 41.80 -39.63 30.04
N ILE A 16 41.42 -40.89 30.34
CA ILE A 16 40.94 -41.39 31.66
C ILE A 16 39.67 -40.64 32.13
N GLY A 17 38.52 -41.26 32.42
CA GLY A 17 38.28 -42.64 32.84
C GLY A 17 36.80 -43.07 32.78
N ARG A 18 36.64 -44.35 33.10
CA ARG A 18 35.48 -45.24 32.95
C ARG A 18 34.32 -44.90 33.90
N CYS A 19 33.09 -45.22 33.49
CA CYS A 19 32.27 -46.20 34.23
C CYS A 19 31.12 -46.74 33.38
N SER A 20 30.94 -48.05 33.50
CA SER A 20 30.08 -48.97 32.76
C SER A 20 28.77 -49.25 33.50
N LEU A 21 27.63 -49.30 32.80
CA LEU A 21 26.60 -50.38 32.72
C LEU A 21 25.21 -49.85 32.28
N PRO A 22 24.32 -50.71 31.72
CA PRO A 22 23.37 -50.35 30.68
C PRO A 22 21.87 -50.45 31.05
N CYS A 23 21.05 -49.79 30.23
CA CYS A 23 19.78 -50.30 29.67
C CYS A 23 18.80 -51.05 30.60
N ALA A 24 17.94 -50.31 31.31
CA ALA A 24 16.57 -50.74 31.65
C ALA A 24 15.86 -49.57 32.36
N ILE A 25 14.94 -48.86 31.69
CA ILE A 25 13.78 -48.12 32.22
C ILE A 25 13.07 -47.51 31.00
N TRP A 26 12.20 -48.28 30.34
CA TRP A 26 10.97 -47.77 29.72
C TRP A 26 10.04 -48.89 29.23
N ARG A 27 9.80 -49.89 30.08
CA ARG A 27 8.82 -50.95 29.79
C ARG A 27 8.13 -51.44 31.07
N GLN A 28 7.43 -50.55 31.77
CA GLN A 28 6.56 -50.98 32.88
C GLN A 28 5.50 -49.94 33.26
N ARG A 29 4.53 -49.69 32.36
CA ARG A 29 3.24 -49.09 32.77
C ARG A 29 2.12 -49.40 31.78
N ASN A 30 1.80 -50.69 31.62
CA ASN A 30 0.48 -51.15 31.14
C ASN A 30 0.37 -52.68 31.21
N ARG A 31 0.22 -53.22 32.42
CA ARG A 31 -0.36 -54.55 32.68
C ARG A 31 -0.96 -54.56 34.07
N ARG A 32 -2.27 -54.32 34.16
CA ARG A 32 -3.21 -54.85 35.16
C ARG A 32 -4.58 -54.26 34.90
N ARG A 33 -5.39 -54.98 34.13
CA ARG A 33 -6.80 -55.28 34.40
C ARG A 33 -7.34 -56.06 33.20
N GLN A 34 -7.34 -57.37 33.34
CA GLN A 34 -8.08 -58.31 32.52
C GLN A 34 -8.86 -59.20 33.50
N ILE A 35 -9.96 -59.78 33.00
CA ILE A 35 -10.83 -60.83 33.59
C ILE A 35 -11.99 -60.22 34.41
N GLN A 36 -13.28 -60.36 34.08
CA GLN A 36 -14.16 -61.45 33.60
C GLN A 36 -15.24 -60.85 32.64
N SER A 37 -16.00 -61.50 31.75
CA SER A 37 -16.25 -62.91 31.37
C SER A 37 -17.19 -62.96 30.13
N LYS A 38 -16.93 -63.89 29.20
CA LYS A 38 -17.84 -64.75 28.37
C LYS A 38 -18.98 -64.13 27.50
N LEU A 39 -18.77 -64.19 26.16
CA LEU A 39 -19.58 -64.73 25.00
C LEU A 39 -21.13 -64.91 25.08
N PRO A 40 -21.88 -65.12 23.95
CA PRO A 40 -21.86 -64.50 22.58
C PRO A 40 -23.26 -64.42 21.86
N LEU A 41 -23.28 -64.07 20.55
CA LEU A 41 -24.36 -64.28 19.52
C LEU A 41 -25.60 -63.33 19.65
N GLN A 42 -26.36 -62.89 18.63
CA GLN A 42 -26.46 -63.08 17.17
C GLN A 42 -27.45 -62.03 16.59
N HIS A 43 -27.26 -61.69 15.31
CA HIS A 43 -28.28 -61.38 14.27
C HIS A 43 -29.26 -60.18 14.26
N ARG A 44 -29.41 -59.68 13.01
CA ARG A 44 -30.55 -59.03 12.30
C ARG A 44 -30.79 -57.53 12.57
N ARG A 45 -30.52 -56.64 11.60
CA ARG A 45 -31.25 -56.28 10.33
C ARG A 45 -32.63 -55.63 10.54
N LEU A 46 -32.81 -54.53 9.77
CA LEU A 46 -34.05 -53.84 9.32
C LEU A 46 -34.48 -52.65 10.20
N ARG A 47 -34.30 -51.42 9.68
CA ARG A 47 -35.27 -50.62 8.91
C ARG A 47 -36.50 -50.22 9.74
N HIS A 48 -36.63 -48.93 10.06
CA HIS A 48 -37.69 -48.05 9.54
C HIS A 48 -37.70 -46.70 10.28
N HIS A 49 -37.59 -45.61 9.52
CA HIS A 49 -38.20 -44.33 9.89
C HIS A 49 -39.71 -44.44 9.66
N PRO A 50 -40.53 -43.72 10.45
CA PRO A 50 -41.12 -42.50 9.88
C PRO A 50 -41.33 -41.33 10.87
N ARG A 51 -40.99 -40.13 10.36
CA ARG A 51 -41.71 -38.84 10.36
C ARG A 51 -42.68 -38.41 11.49
N ARG A 52 -42.45 -37.12 11.87
CA ARG A 52 -43.40 -36.03 12.25
C ARG A 52 -43.96 -36.15 13.69
N GLN A 53 -43.94 -35.15 14.57
CA GLN A 53 -44.51 -33.79 14.44
C GLN A 53 -44.11 -32.86 15.62
N PHE A 54 -44.24 -31.56 15.38
CA PHE A 54 -44.17 -30.35 16.22
C PHE A 54 -44.38 -30.42 17.75
N HIS A 55 -43.57 -29.67 18.51
CA HIS A 55 -44.01 -28.68 19.52
C HIS A 55 -42.90 -27.66 19.89
N ARG A 56 -43.35 -26.51 20.43
CA ARG A 56 -42.74 -25.17 20.58
C ARG A 56 -41.57 -25.04 21.59
N PRO A 57 -40.88 -23.87 21.65
CA PRO A 57 -39.55 -23.70 22.26
C PRO A 57 -39.59 -23.42 23.77
N LEU A 58 -38.60 -23.95 24.51
CA LEU A 58 -38.35 -23.63 25.92
C LEU A 58 -37.36 -22.47 26.06
N ARG A 59 -37.73 -21.47 26.86
CA ARG A 59 -36.89 -20.35 27.31
C ARG A 59 -35.75 -20.81 28.23
N PRO A 60 -34.61 -20.10 28.30
CA PRO A 60 -33.52 -20.41 29.21
C PRO A 60 -33.82 -19.94 30.66
N PRO A 61 -33.26 -20.59 31.69
CA PRO A 61 -33.43 -20.17 33.09
C PRO A 61 -32.48 -19.03 33.48
N ALA A 62 -32.97 -18.16 34.37
CA ALA A 62 -32.27 -17.03 34.98
C ALA A 62 -31.27 -17.46 36.08
N PRO A 63 -30.26 -16.62 36.43
CA PRO A 63 -29.09 -17.05 37.19
C PRO A 63 -29.26 -16.98 38.72
N ALA A 64 -28.57 -17.90 39.41
CA ALA A 64 -28.52 -18.03 40.86
C ALA A 64 -27.63 -16.97 41.53
N ARG A 65 -28.07 -16.52 42.71
CA ARG A 65 -27.45 -15.53 43.62
C ARG A 65 -26.09 -16.00 44.15
N ARG A 66 -25.11 -15.08 44.20
CA ARG A 66 -23.84 -15.21 44.96
C ARG A 66 -23.92 -14.41 46.28
N PRO A 67 -23.28 -14.87 47.38
CA PRO A 67 -23.19 -14.10 48.62
C PRO A 67 -21.92 -13.21 48.71
N ASN A 68 -22.02 -12.22 49.59
CA ASN A 68 -21.14 -11.08 49.90
C ASN A 68 -19.69 -11.38 50.31
N ARG A 69 -18.74 -10.48 49.94
CA ARG A 69 -17.67 -9.89 50.81
C ARG A 69 -16.80 -8.84 50.05
N PRO A 70 -16.00 -7.96 50.71
CA PRO A 70 -16.40 -6.59 51.05
C PRO A 70 -15.56 -5.47 50.42
N GLN A 71 -16.08 -4.24 50.55
CA GLN A 71 -15.53 -2.96 50.13
C GLN A 71 -14.23 -2.58 50.88
N SER A 72 -13.12 -2.45 50.15
CA SER A 72 -12.05 -1.49 50.47
C SER A 72 -11.12 -1.36 49.26
N LYS A 73 -11.09 -0.18 48.62
CA LYS A 73 -10.04 0.36 47.69
C LYS A 73 -10.55 1.51 46.80
N ALA A 74 -11.85 1.79 46.77
CA ALA A 74 -12.42 2.88 45.94
C ALA A 74 -12.36 4.29 46.57
N ARG A 75 -11.83 4.46 47.78
CA ARG A 75 -11.76 5.77 48.47
C ARG A 75 -10.42 6.51 48.34
N LEU A 76 -9.36 5.88 47.82
CA LEU A 76 -8.05 6.53 47.67
C LEU A 76 -7.85 7.26 46.33
N LEU A 77 -8.57 6.86 45.27
CA LEU A 77 -8.39 7.43 43.92
C LEU A 77 -9.15 8.74 43.67
N LYS A 78 -10.08 9.12 44.56
CA LYS A 78 -10.83 10.40 44.46
C LYS A 78 -10.14 11.59 45.13
N ILE A 79 -9.12 11.35 45.96
CA ILE A 79 -8.43 12.42 46.71
C ILE A 79 -7.20 12.97 45.95
N VAL A 80 -6.68 12.23 44.98
CA VAL A 80 -5.51 12.66 44.17
C VAL A 80 -5.92 13.44 42.92
N ALA A 81 -7.15 13.28 42.42
CA ALA A 81 -7.62 13.92 41.18
C ALA A 81 -8.09 15.38 41.33
N SER A 82 -8.15 15.94 42.54
CA SER A 82 -8.72 17.27 42.81
C SER A 82 -7.70 18.39 43.08
N ARG A 83 -6.39 18.15 42.90
CA ARG A 83 -5.33 19.13 43.23
C ARG A 83 -4.51 19.69 42.06
N LEU A 84 -4.91 19.48 40.79
CA LEU A 84 -4.06 19.83 39.64
C LEU A 84 -4.69 20.71 38.53
N LEU A 85 -5.80 21.41 38.76
CA LEU A 85 -6.38 22.31 37.75
C LEU A 85 -6.82 23.67 38.35
N PRO A 86 -6.42 24.82 37.79
CA PRO A 86 -6.91 26.14 38.22
C PRO A 86 -8.30 26.46 37.60
N PRO A 87 -9.08 27.39 38.20
CA PRO A 87 -10.50 27.54 37.90
C PRO A 87 -10.77 28.46 36.70
N ILE A 88 -11.80 28.12 35.90
CA ILE A 88 -12.35 28.95 34.83
C ILE A 88 -13.73 29.47 35.29
N HIS A 89 -13.90 30.79 35.29
CA HIS A 89 -15.18 31.46 35.58
C HIS A 89 -16.19 31.27 34.42
N PRO A 90 -17.50 31.09 34.69
CA PRO A 90 -18.52 31.04 33.65
C PRO A 90 -19.01 32.46 33.31
N ALA A 91 -18.86 32.88 32.06
CA ALA A 91 -19.49 34.08 31.53
C ALA A 91 -20.84 33.72 30.89
N GLN A 92 -21.87 34.47 31.28
CA GLN A 92 -23.25 34.40 30.83
C GLN A 92 -23.38 34.66 29.32
N TYR A 93 -24.14 33.82 28.61
CA TYR A 93 -24.59 34.08 27.25
C TYR A 93 -26.08 34.44 27.27
N GLN A 94 -26.39 35.71 27.01
CA GLN A 94 -27.71 36.20 26.63
C GLN A 94 -27.83 36.15 25.11
N GLY A 95 -28.88 35.51 24.59
CA GLY A 95 -29.20 35.52 23.16
C GLY A 95 -29.95 36.80 22.74
N PRO A 96 -30.08 37.04 21.42
CA PRO A 96 -31.35 37.57 20.93
C PRO A 96 -31.85 36.90 19.64
N SER A 97 -33.12 36.48 19.73
CA SER A 97 -34.27 36.79 18.86
C SER A 97 -34.11 36.93 17.34
N ARG A 98 -34.95 36.15 16.64
CA ARG A 98 -35.31 36.21 15.22
C ARG A 98 -35.65 37.62 14.69
N VAL A 99 -35.19 37.92 13.47
CA VAL A 99 -35.87 38.82 12.52
C VAL A 99 -35.77 38.25 11.10
N LEU A 100 -36.94 38.10 10.44
CA LEU A 100 -37.14 37.81 9.02
C LEU A 100 -37.10 39.09 8.19
N ALA A 101 -36.44 39.09 7.01
CA ALA A 101 -36.85 39.85 5.80
C ALA A 101 -35.85 39.60 4.64
N ARG A 102 -36.26 38.91 3.56
CA ARG A 102 -36.64 39.44 2.23
C ARG A 102 -35.48 39.99 1.37
N HIS A 103 -35.14 39.23 0.32
CA HIS A 103 -34.36 39.66 -0.85
C HIS A 103 -35.22 40.43 -1.89
N PRO A 104 -34.63 41.36 -2.66
CA PRO A 104 -35.08 41.69 -4.01
C PRO A 104 -34.03 41.41 -5.11
N PRO A 105 -34.43 41.32 -6.41
CA PRO A 105 -33.67 40.73 -7.52
C PRO A 105 -32.90 41.76 -8.39
N PRO A 106 -32.07 41.34 -9.37
CA PRO A 106 -31.23 42.25 -10.16
C PRO A 106 -31.91 42.80 -11.42
N HIS A 107 -31.66 44.07 -11.73
CA HIS A 107 -32.09 44.73 -12.97
C HIS A 107 -31.08 44.56 -14.11
N ARG A 108 -31.61 44.12 -15.27
CA ARG A 108 -31.04 44.23 -16.63
C ARG A 108 -31.14 45.67 -17.14
N ARG A 109 -30.09 46.19 -17.82
CA ARG A 109 -30.24 47.14 -18.95
C ARG A 109 -29.19 46.90 -20.04
N ARG A 110 -29.68 46.86 -21.28
CA ARG A 110 -28.96 46.92 -22.58
C ARG A 110 -29.02 48.37 -23.11
N ARG A 111 -28.01 48.79 -23.88
CA ARG A 111 -27.99 49.61 -25.13
C ARG A 111 -26.60 50.28 -25.23
N ALA A 112 -25.74 49.93 -26.19
CA ALA A 112 -25.73 50.27 -27.63
C ALA A 112 -25.30 51.73 -27.92
N GLY A 113 -24.21 51.90 -28.69
CA GLY A 113 -23.81 53.18 -29.29
C GLY A 113 -22.29 53.36 -29.47
N ASN A 114 -21.75 52.94 -30.61
CA ASN A 114 -20.53 53.50 -31.24
C ASN A 114 -21.06 54.39 -32.40
N PRO A 115 -20.37 55.42 -32.96
CA PRO A 115 -19.07 55.21 -33.64
C PRO A 115 -18.08 56.41 -33.77
N GLN A 116 -16.83 56.05 -34.08
CA GLN A 116 -15.92 56.60 -35.12
C GLN A 116 -15.05 57.87 -34.95
N PHE A 117 -13.91 57.79 -35.68
CA PHE A 117 -12.93 58.80 -36.14
C PHE A 117 -11.75 59.13 -35.19
N HIS A 118 -10.47 59.24 -35.61
CA HIS A 118 -9.78 59.30 -36.91
C HIS A 118 -8.31 58.81 -36.76
N LEU A 119 -7.68 58.47 -37.89
CA LEU A 119 -6.33 57.93 -38.08
C LEU A 119 -5.26 59.02 -38.37
N ARG A 120 -3.98 58.66 -38.11
CA ARG A 120 -2.70 59.06 -38.78
C ARG A 120 -1.93 60.33 -38.31
N PRO A 121 -0.63 60.54 -38.67
CA PRO A 121 0.58 59.72 -38.39
C PRO A 121 1.88 60.56 -38.13
N HIS A 122 3.05 59.87 -38.09
CA HIS A 122 4.43 60.33 -38.41
C HIS A 122 5.43 60.85 -37.34
N LEU A 123 6.51 60.05 -37.22
CA LEU A 123 7.95 60.36 -37.35
C LEU A 123 8.75 61.13 -36.27
N SER A 124 9.81 60.43 -35.82
CA SER A 124 11.24 60.82 -35.90
C SER A 124 11.96 61.46 -34.70
N LYS A 125 12.98 60.69 -34.25
CA LYS A 125 14.34 61.06 -33.79
C LYS A 125 14.61 61.51 -32.34
N SER A 126 15.29 60.59 -31.65
CA SER A 126 16.48 60.72 -30.78
C SER A 126 17.04 62.10 -30.39
N HIS A 127 17.15 62.39 -29.09
CA HIS A 127 18.41 62.61 -28.33
C HIS A 127 18.12 62.80 -26.82
N ARG A 128 18.94 62.20 -25.95
CA ARG A 128 18.92 62.31 -24.47
C ARG A 128 19.68 63.59 -23.99
N PRO A 129 19.87 63.84 -22.68
CA PRO A 129 18.91 64.19 -21.63
C PRO A 129 19.30 65.55 -20.97
N GLU A 130 18.35 66.36 -20.52
CA GLU A 130 18.67 67.50 -19.63
C GLU A 130 17.64 67.66 -18.52
N LEU A 131 18.14 67.65 -17.28
CA LEU A 131 17.39 67.90 -16.05
C LEU A 131 17.09 69.41 -15.98
N ARG A 132 15.85 69.82 -16.24
CA ARG A 132 15.35 71.17 -15.90
C ARG A 132 14.03 71.06 -15.13
N LEU A 133 14.10 71.31 -13.83
CA LEU A 133 12.95 71.53 -12.96
C LEU A 133 12.27 72.87 -13.32
N PRO A 134 10.96 72.91 -13.64
CA PRO A 134 10.27 74.18 -13.86
C PRO A 134 10.00 74.90 -12.53
N LYS A 135 10.52 76.12 -12.40
CA LYS A 135 10.18 77.11 -11.36
C LYS A 135 8.72 77.57 -11.52
N LYS A 136 7.74 76.78 -11.08
CA LYS A 136 6.36 77.25 -10.85
C LYS A 136 5.57 76.29 -9.98
N ARG A 137 5.90 76.27 -8.68
CA ARG A 137 5.04 75.85 -7.54
C ARG A 137 5.84 76.03 -6.26
N ARG A 138 6.13 77.29 -5.91
CA ARG A 138 6.81 77.67 -4.65
C ARG A 138 5.87 78.32 -3.64
N HIS A 139 4.55 78.30 -3.87
CA HIS A 139 3.55 78.91 -2.99
C HIS A 139 2.50 77.95 -2.41
N ASP A 140 2.57 76.64 -2.69
CA ASP A 140 1.63 75.64 -2.15
C ASP A 140 2.24 74.74 -1.06
N PHE A 141 3.34 75.16 -0.42
CA PHE A 141 4.04 74.36 0.60
C PHE A 141 3.79 74.79 2.06
N LEU A 142 2.92 75.78 2.29
CA LEU A 142 2.63 76.31 3.64
C LEU A 142 1.17 76.12 4.09
N ARG A 143 0.43 75.21 3.46
CA ARG A 143 -0.91 74.76 3.89
C ARG A 143 -1.09 73.25 3.75
N MET A 144 -0.11 72.45 4.17
CA MET A 144 -0.28 71.00 4.28
C MET A 144 -0.65 70.65 5.72
N ASN A 145 -1.91 70.30 5.90
CA ASN A 145 -2.42 69.64 7.10
C ASN A 145 -1.73 68.26 7.20
N PRO A 146 -1.02 67.91 8.30
CA PRO A 146 -0.26 66.66 8.38
C PRO A 146 -1.13 65.38 8.35
N THR A 147 -2.45 65.51 8.30
CA THR A 147 -3.41 64.39 8.19
C THR A 147 -3.74 63.94 6.76
N GLU A 148 -3.21 64.60 5.72
CA GLU A 148 -3.53 64.28 4.31
C GLU A 148 -2.33 63.84 3.47
N ILE A 149 -1.36 63.14 4.07
CA ILE A 149 -0.42 62.35 3.27
C ILE A 149 -1.21 61.12 2.81
N PRO A 150 -1.48 60.90 1.51
CA PRO A 150 -1.93 59.62 1.05
C PRO A 150 -0.71 58.71 1.13
N LEU A 151 -0.47 58.14 2.32
CA LEU A 151 0.17 56.85 2.41
C LEU A 151 -0.67 55.98 1.49
N LYS A 152 -0.13 55.63 0.33
CA LYS A 152 -0.65 54.51 -0.44
C LYS A 152 -0.68 53.37 0.57
N SER A 153 -1.87 53.07 1.08
CA SER A 153 -2.07 51.93 1.95
C SER A 153 -1.39 50.77 1.22
N PRO A 154 -0.55 49.96 1.90
CA PRO A 154 -0.02 48.76 1.25
C PRO A 154 -1.22 48.10 0.61
N SER A 155 -1.17 47.91 -0.72
CA SER A 155 -2.26 47.36 -1.54
C SER A 155 -2.98 46.32 -0.70
N SER A 156 -4.21 46.65 -0.32
CA SER A 156 -4.79 46.09 0.89
C SER A 156 -4.71 44.56 0.83
N VAL A 157 -4.18 43.95 1.90
CA VAL A 157 -4.11 42.49 2.09
C VAL A 157 -5.52 41.84 2.06
N THR A 158 -6.56 42.65 1.90
CA THR A 158 -7.99 42.35 1.94
C THR A 158 -8.59 41.77 0.66
N ASP A 159 -7.88 41.72 -0.47
CA ASP A 159 -8.39 41.12 -1.72
C ASP A 159 -7.80 39.73 -2.03
N LEU A 160 -7.29 39.01 -1.02
CA LEU A 160 -6.95 37.59 -1.21
C LEU A 160 -8.26 36.78 -1.27
N SER A 161 -8.55 36.19 -2.43
CA SER A 161 -9.66 35.26 -2.52
C SER A 161 -9.42 34.07 -1.60
N ILE A 162 -10.48 33.46 -1.06
CA ILE A 162 -10.39 32.23 -0.27
C ILE A 162 -9.60 31.15 -1.04
N GLY A 163 -9.71 31.14 -2.38
CA GLY A 163 -8.96 30.25 -3.26
C GLY A 163 -7.45 30.48 -3.21
N ASP A 164 -7.00 31.74 -3.17
CA ASP A 164 -5.57 32.09 -3.10
C ASP A 164 -4.97 31.65 -1.77
N VAL A 165 -5.69 31.87 -0.67
CA VAL A 165 -5.27 31.42 0.66
C VAL A 165 -5.14 29.89 0.71
N GLU A 166 -6.11 29.16 0.17
CA GLU A 166 -6.04 27.70 0.09
C GLU A 166 -4.90 27.21 -0.82
N GLN A 167 -4.59 27.93 -1.91
CA GLN A 167 -3.50 27.58 -2.80
C GLN A 167 -2.14 27.77 -2.12
N VAL A 168 -1.95 28.88 -1.40
CA VAL A 168 -0.75 29.14 -0.61
C VAL A 168 -0.58 28.10 0.50
N GLU A 169 -1.65 27.77 1.22
CA GLU A 169 -1.61 26.72 2.25
C GLU A 169 -1.15 25.37 1.68
N ARG A 170 -1.70 24.96 0.53
CA ARG A 170 -1.31 23.72 -0.15
C ARG A 170 0.16 23.75 -0.58
N ALA A 171 0.63 24.87 -1.11
CA ALA A 171 2.02 25.04 -1.51
C ALA A 171 2.98 24.95 -0.30
N LEU A 172 2.61 25.51 0.85
CA LEU A 172 3.39 25.39 2.09
C LEU A 172 3.45 23.94 2.60
N ILE A 173 2.33 23.20 2.52
CA ILE A 173 2.29 21.78 2.87
C ILE A 173 3.18 20.95 1.93
N ASP A 174 3.09 21.18 0.63
CA ASP A 174 3.95 20.51 -0.36
C ASP A 174 5.43 20.83 -0.13
N ALA A 175 5.76 22.09 0.15
CA ALA A 175 7.13 22.50 0.46
C ALA A 175 7.66 21.77 1.71
N SER A 176 6.84 21.62 2.75
CA SER A 176 7.22 20.89 3.98
C SER A 176 7.43 19.39 3.75
N THR A 177 6.75 18.79 2.77
CA THR A 177 6.82 17.35 2.46
C THR A 177 7.81 17.01 1.36
N ARG A 178 8.33 18.02 0.64
CA ARG A 178 9.21 17.86 -0.52
C ARG A 178 10.41 16.95 -0.24
N VAL A 179 11.23 17.29 0.75
CA VAL A 179 12.46 16.55 1.07
C VAL A 179 12.18 15.09 1.45
N PRO A 180 11.32 14.79 2.45
CA PRO A 180 11.09 13.40 2.85
C PRO A 180 10.45 12.58 1.73
N VAL A 181 9.43 13.10 1.06
CA VAL A 181 8.71 12.33 0.02
C VAL A 181 9.60 12.05 -1.19
N LEU A 182 10.40 13.02 -1.63
CA LEU A 182 11.36 12.80 -2.72
C LEU A 182 12.44 11.79 -2.35
N MET A 183 12.91 11.78 -1.10
CA MET A 183 13.84 10.76 -0.60
C MET A 183 13.19 9.36 -0.64
N PHE A 184 11.98 9.21 -0.11
CA PHE A 184 11.25 7.93 -0.16
C PHE A 184 11.05 7.44 -1.59
N TYR A 185 10.66 8.31 -2.51
CA TYR A 185 10.48 7.97 -3.92
C TYR A 185 11.78 7.65 -4.63
N ALA A 186 12.86 8.40 -4.38
CA ALA A 186 14.17 8.12 -4.96
C ALA A 186 14.70 6.76 -4.51
N SER A 187 14.65 6.49 -3.21
CA SER A 187 15.03 5.18 -2.68
C SER A 187 14.13 4.06 -3.22
N ALA A 188 12.81 4.26 -3.29
CA ALA A 188 11.90 3.27 -3.84
C ALA A 188 12.27 2.92 -5.30
N VAL A 189 12.55 3.92 -6.15
CA VAL A 189 12.94 3.68 -7.55
C VAL A 189 14.27 2.91 -7.64
N VAL A 190 15.25 3.20 -6.78
CA VAL A 190 16.50 2.42 -6.73
C VAL A 190 16.23 0.96 -6.37
N TRP A 191 15.42 0.72 -5.34
CA TRP A 191 15.03 -0.64 -4.96
C TRP A 191 14.17 -1.33 -6.02
N LEU A 192 13.33 -0.61 -6.75
CA LEU A 192 12.56 -1.14 -7.88
C LEU A 192 13.50 -1.69 -8.95
N LEU A 193 14.53 -0.92 -9.33
CA LEU A 193 15.51 -1.37 -10.32
C LEU A 193 16.28 -2.60 -9.83
N LEU A 194 16.80 -2.57 -8.60
CA LEU A 194 17.52 -3.70 -8.03
C LEU A 194 16.62 -4.95 -7.95
N GLY A 195 15.40 -4.78 -7.45
CA GLY A 195 14.41 -5.85 -7.33
C GLY A 195 14.05 -6.43 -8.70
N THR A 196 13.95 -5.59 -9.72
CA THR A 196 13.66 -6.01 -11.11
C THR A 196 14.80 -6.80 -11.72
N LEU A 197 16.05 -6.38 -11.50
CA LEU A 197 17.22 -7.14 -11.94
C LEU A 197 17.26 -8.52 -11.28
N LEU A 198 17.07 -8.59 -9.96
CA LEU A 198 16.97 -9.86 -9.25
C LEU A 198 15.78 -10.70 -9.78
N ALA A 199 14.63 -10.08 -10.08
CA ALA A 199 13.47 -10.76 -10.66
C ALA A 199 13.84 -11.43 -12.00
N ALA A 200 14.50 -10.69 -12.89
CA ALA A 200 14.94 -11.19 -14.18
C ALA A 200 15.86 -12.41 -14.00
N PHE A 201 16.85 -12.32 -13.10
CA PHE A 201 17.74 -13.45 -12.78
C PHE A 201 16.96 -14.66 -12.25
N THR A 202 15.99 -14.47 -11.35
CA THR A 202 15.17 -15.59 -10.86
C THR A 202 14.35 -16.25 -11.97
N SER A 203 13.84 -15.46 -12.92
CA SER A 203 13.03 -15.96 -14.03
C SER A 203 13.87 -16.75 -15.03
N PHE A 204 15.03 -16.22 -15.43
CA PHE A 204 15.93 -16.91 -16.36
C PHE A 204 16.43 -18.25 -15.81
N LYS A 205 16.73 -18.31 -14.51
CA LYS A 205 17.16 -19.55 -13.85
C LYS A 205 16.12 -20.67 -13.85
N LEU A 206 14.83 -20.37 -13.98
CA LEU A 206 13.78 -21.40 -14.02
C LEU A 206 13.79 -22.23 -15.31
N HIS A 207 14.29 -21.68 -16.42
CA HIS A 207 14.42 -22.40 -17.69
C HIS A 207 15.88 -22.60 -18.14
N SER A 208 16.83 -21.98 -17.44
CA SER A 208 18.26 -22.11 -17.67
C SER A 208 18.99 -22.25 -16.32
N PRO A 209 18.87 -23.41 -15.65
CA PRO A 209 19.29 -23.60 -14.25
C PRO A 209 20.80 -23.45 -14.04
N ASP A 210 21.62 -23.78 -15.04
CA ASP A 210 23.09 -23.73 -14.96
C ASP A 210 23.67 -22.31 -14.97
N LEU A 211 22.85 -21.31 -15.29
CA LEU A 211 23.27 -19.91 -15.32
C LEU A 211 23.84 -19.47 -13.96
N LEU A 212 25.15 -19.26 -13.83
CA LEU A 212 25.81 -18.80 -12.60
C LEU A 212 25.50 -19.67 -11.37
N SER A 213 25.37 -20.98 -11.55
CA SER A 213 25.11 -21.94 -10.46
C SER A 213 26.33 -22.21 -9.58
N ASN A 214 27.54 -21.94 -10.09
CA ASN A 214 28.82 -22.08 -9.40
C ASN A 214 29.06 -21.05 -8.29
N VAL A 215 28.29 -19.96 -8.26
CA VAL A 215 28.41 -18.90 -7.24
C VAL A 215 27.27 -19.06 -6.23
N ALA A 216 27.60 -19.41 -4.99
CA ALA A 216 26.61 -19.69 -3.93
C ALA A 216 25.60 -18.54 -3.73
N VAL A 217 26.08 -17.29 -3.76
CA VAL A 217 25.26 -16.08 -3.61
C VAL A 217 24.22 -15.94 -4.72
N LEU A 218 24.54 -16.42 -5.93
CA LEU A 218 23.68 -16.31 -7.10
C LEU A 218 22.83 -17.56 -7.34
N THR A 219 22.70 -18.45 -6.36
CA THR A 219 21.79 -19.60 -6.48
C THR A 219 20.32 -19.15 -6.44
N TRP A 220 19.42 -19.90 -7.11
CA TRP A 220 18.00 -19.53 -7.18
C TRP A 220 17.36 -19.41 -5.80
N GLY A 221 17.73 -20.31 -4.88
CA GLY A 221 17.24 -20.32 -3.50
C GLY A 221 17.60 -19.07 -2.69
N ARG A 222 18.63 -18.31 -3.06
CA ARG A 222 19.03 -17.05 -2.40
C ARG A 222 18.52 -15.81 -3.14
N ILE A 223 18.61 -15.80 -4.48
CA ILE A 223 18.14 -14.65 -5.27
C ILE A 223 16.62 -14.49 -5.17
N ARG A 224 15.84 -15.59 -5.15
CA ARG A 224 14.37 -15.50 -5.04
C ARG A 224 13.90 -14.76 -3.79
N PRO A 225 14.28 -15.17 -2.57
CA PRO A 225 13.87 -14.43 -1.37
C PRO A 225 14.43 -13.00 -1.37
N ALA A 226 15.65 -12.78 -1.86
CA ALA A 226 16.21 -11.43 -1.98
C ALA A 226 15.35 -10.53 -2.90
N HIS A 227 14.97 -11.02 -4.08
CA HIS A 227 14.06 -10.34 -5.00
C HIS A 227 12.73 -9.98 -4.33
N LEU A 228 12.07 -10.96 -3.72
CA LEU A 228 10.76 -10.76 -3.10
C LEU A 228 10.82 -9.66 -2.03
N ASN A 229 11.81 -9.73 -1.14
CA ASN A 229 11.96 -8.76 -0.05
C ASN A 229 12.36 -7.37 -0.54
N VAL A 230 13.23 -7.27 -1.55
CA VAL A 230 13.55 -5.98 -2.20
C VAL A 230 12.30 -5.35 -2.79
N MET A 231 11.45 -6.14 -3.46
CA MET A 231 10.21 -5.62 -4.06
C MET A 231 9.18 -5.21 -2.99
N LEU A 232 9.06 -5.95 -1.89
CA LEU A 232 8.08 -5.68 -0.83
C LEU A 232 8.52 -4.52 0.08
N TYR A 233 9.70 -4.63 0.68
CA TYR A 233 10.17 -3.66 1.67
C TYR A 233 10.94 -2.51 1.01
N GLY A 234 11.71 -2.77 -0.03
CA GLY A 234 12.47 -1.75 -0.74
C GLY A 234 11.62 -0.89 -1.67
N TRP A 235 10.90 -1.49 -2.63
CA TRP A 235 10.03 -0.76 -3.55
C TRP A 235 8.68 -0.41 -2.92
N ALA A 236 7.85 -1.42 -2.64
CA ALA A 236 6.44 -1.21 -2.37
C ALA A 236 6.20 -0.45 -1.06
N SER A 237 6.91 -0.78 0.01
CA SER A 237 6.75 -0.11 1.29
C SER A 237 7.28 1.33 1.25
N MET A 238 8.42 1.59 0.57
CA MET A 238 8.97 2.95 0.47
C MET A 238 8.08 3.87 -0.34
N VAL A 239 7.59 3.43 -1.52
CA VAL A 239 6.68 4.25 -2.33
C VAL A 239 5.33 4.43 -1.63
N GLY A 240 4.84 3.40 -0.94
CA GLY A 240 3.61 3.44 -0.15
C GLY A 240 3.69 4.44 1.00
N MET A 241 4.77 4.38 1.81
CA MET A 241 4.99 5.32 2.91
C MET A 241 5.17 6.76 2.41
N GLY A 242 5.98 6.98 1.37
CA GLY A 242 6.17 8.31 0.78
C GLY A 242 4.85 8.92 0.28
N THR A 243 4.04 8.13 -0.42
CA THR A 243 2.71 8.54 -0.90
C THR A 243 1.77 8.84 0.26
N ALA A 244 1.75 7.98 1.28
CA ALA A 244 0.89 8.16 2.45
C ALA A 244 1.25 9.42 3.25
N ILE A 245 2.54 9.71 3.46
CA ILE A 245 2.99 10.93 4.15
C ILE A 245 2.47 12.17 3.42
N TRP A 246 2.63 12.22 2.10
CA TRP A 246 2.17 13.34 1.28
C TRP A 246 0.65 13.52 1.33
N LEU A 247 -0.10 12.41 1.17
CA LEU A 247 -1.56 12.42 1.23
C LEU A 247 -2.08 12.83 2.61
N MET A 248 -1.50 12.29 3.68
CA MET A 248 -1.87 12.61 5.05
C MET A 248 -1.62 14.07 5.37
N ALA A 249 -0.47 14.63 5.00
CA ALA A 249 -0.16 16.05 5.23
C ALA A 249 -1.20 16.97 4.58
N ARG A 250 -1.58 16.69 3.32
CA ARG A 250 -2.61 17.46 2.59
C ARG A 250 -4.02 17.29 3.16
N LEU A 251 -4.42 16.06 3.47
CA LEU A 251 -5.77 15.77 3.96
C LEU A 251 -5.97 16.25 5.41
N CYS A 252 -4.91 16.25 6.22
CA CYS A 252 -4.92 16.81 7.57
C CYS A 252 -4.73 18.34 7.59
N ARG A 253 -4.35 18.96 6.46
CA ARG A 253 -3.99 20.38 6.37
C ARG A 253 -2.91 20.77 7.38
N THR A 254 -1.87 19.95 7.49
CA THR A 254 -0.76 20.13 8.44
C THR A 254 0.57 20.17 7.73
N THR A 255 1.39 21.17 8.03
CA THR A 255 2.78 21.22 7.59
C THR A 255 3.66 20.32 8.48
N LEU A 256 4.64 19.66 7.88
CA LEU A 256 5.64 18.89 8.62
C LEU A 256 6.62 19.84 9.31
N ARG A 257 6.63 19.85 10.64
CA ARG A 257 7.55 20.70 11.43
C ARG A 257 9.00 20.22 11.38
N HIS A 258 9.21 18.90 11.43
CA HIS A 258 10.54 18.29 11.42
C HIS A 258 10.66 17.24 10.30
N PRO A 259 10.72 17.67 9.04
CA PRO A 259 10.80 16.76 7.89
C PRO A 259 12.03 15.84 7.92
N LEU A 260 13.12 16.28 8.56
CA LEU A 260 14.35 15.49 8.69
C LEU A 260 14.15 14.22 9.53
N VAL A 261 13.20 14.19 10.47
CA VAL A 261 12.95 12.98 11.28
C VAL A 261 12.37 11.86 10.41
N LEU A 262 11.54 12.20 9.43
CA LEU A 262 11.06 11.23 8.43
C LEU A 262 12.19 10.78 7.50
N VAL A 263 13.13 11.68 7.18
CA VAL A 263 14.33 11.32 6.41
C VAL A 263 15.20 10.33 7.18
N THR A 264 15.43 10.56 8.48
CA THR A 264 16.17 9.61 9.32
C THR A 264 15.45 8.26 9.42
N GLY A 265 14.12 8.26 9.59
CA GLY A 265 13.33 7.03 9.59
C GLY A 265 13.47 6.26 8.27
N GLY A 266 13.39 6.93 7.13
CA GLY A 266 13.60 6.31 5.81
C GLY A 266 15.04 5.84 5.59
N ALA A 267 16.04 6.54 6.15
CA ALA A 267 17.44 6.10 6.10
C ALA A 267 17.65 4.81 6.90
N PHE A 268 17.09 4.70 8.11
CA PHE A 268 17.10 3.45 8.88
C PHE A 268 16.33 2.34 8.15
N TRP A 269 15.21 2.66 7.48
CA TRP A 269 14.49 1.67 6.68
C TRP A 269 15.37 1.13 5.54
N ASN A 270 16.04 2.01 4.78
CA ASN A 270 16.98 1.62 3.74
C ASN A 270 18.13 0.77 4.28
N LEU A 271 18.66 1.12 5.46
CA LEU A 271 19.68 0.32 6.13
C LEU A 271 19.15 -1.08 6.48
N GLY A 272 17.94 -1.17 7.04
CA GLY A 272 17.30 -2.44 7.36
C GLY A 272 17.08 -3.31 6.13
N VAL A 273 16.58 -2.75 5.02
CA VAL A 273 16.44 -3.46 3.75
C VAL A 273 17.81 -3.91 3.22
N LEU A 274 18.82 -3.05 3.22
CA LEU A 274 20.16 -3.38 2.75
C LEU A 274 20.79 -4.54 3.55
N LEU A 275 20.76 -4.44 4.89
CA LEU A 275 21.23 -5.48 5.78
C LEU A 275 20.49 -6.79 5.56
N GLY A 276 19.16 -6.72 5.39
CA GLY A 276 18.33 -7.89 5.15
C GLY A 276 18.65 -8.58 3.83
N VAL A 277 18.85 -7.82 2.75
CA VAL A 277 19.21 -8.35 1.43
C VAL A 277 20.59 -9.00 1.46
N ILE A 278 21.58 -8.33 2.06
CA ILE A 278 22.93 -8.89 2.22
C ILE A 278 22.87 -10.17 3.05
N GLY A 279 22.10 -10.20 4.14
CA GLY A 279 21.89 -11.38 4.98
C GLY A 279 21.30 -12.57 4.20
N ILE A 280 20.22 -12.35 3.45
CA ILE A 280 19.61 -13.39 2.61
C ILE A 280 20.62 -13.93 1.58
N LEU A 281 21.37 -13.04 0.92
CA LEU A 281 22.37 -13.42 -0.08
C LEU A 281 23.57 -14.16 0.53
N ALA A 282 23.96 -13.83 1.77
CA ALA A 282 24.95 -14.55 2.55
C ALA A 282 24.46 -15.94 2.99
N GLY A 283 23.14 -16.16 3.05
CA GLY A 283 22.51 -17.43 3.38
C GLY A 283 21.75 -17.44 4.71
N ASP A 284 21.63 -16.29 5.38
CA ASP A 284 20.96 -16.11 6.68
C ASP A 284 19.44 -15.86 6.52
N SER A 285 18.81 -16.55 5.57
CA SER A 285 17.37 -16.42 5.33
C SER A 285 16.58 -17.19 6.38
N THR A 286 15.52 -16.59 6.92
CA THR A 286 14.65 -17.26 7.91
C THR A 286 13.78 -18.37 7.33
N GLY A 287 13.61 -18.40 6.00
CA GLY A 287 12.78 -19.38 5.29
C GLY A 287 11.26 -19.12 5.35
N TYR A 288 10.81 -18.13 6.12
CA TYR A 288 9.40 -17.73 6.16
C TYR A 288 9.06 -16.76 5.04
N HIS A 289 8.06 -17.10 4.22
CA HIS A 289 7.67 -16.32 3.05
C HIS A 289 7.30 -14.86 3.41
N TRP A 290 7.99 -13.90 2.78
CA TRP A 290 7.91 -12.45 3.04
C TRP A 290 8.44 -11.98 4.41
N LEU A 291 9.01 -12.89 5.20
CA LEU A 291 9.73 -12.62 6.45
C LEU A 291 11.16 -13.15 6.40
N GLU A 292 11.73 -13.30 5.20
CA GLU A 292 13.05 -13.92 5.00
C GLU A 292 14.21 -13.09 5.54
N PHE A 293 13.97 -11.81 5.86
CA PHE A 293 14.99 -10.97 6.46
C PHE A 293 15.42 -11.50 7.85
N PRO A 294 16.74 -11.55 8.11
CA PRO A 294 17.29 -11.87 9.42
C PRO A 294 16.76 -10.96 10.54
N SER A 295 16.85 -11.45 11.78
CA SER A 295 16.35 -10.75 12.96
C SER A 295 16.99 -9.37 13.19
N TYR A 296 18.27 -9.19 12.88
CA TYR A 296 18.93 -7.88 13.00
C TYR A 296 18.33 -6.85 12.03
N ALA A 297 18.00 -7.25 10.81
CA ALA A 297 17.35 -6.37 9.84
C ALA A 297 15.90 -6.07 10.27
N ALA A 298 15.21 -7.06 10.82
CA ALA A 298 13.85 -6.89 11.33
C ALA A 298 13.74 -5.84 12.45
N VAL A 299 14.68 -5.84 13.41
CA VAL A 299 14.71 -4.83 14.49
C VAL A 299 14.94 -3.43 13.91
N VAL A 300 15.87 -3.27 12.98
CA VAL A 300 16.15 -1.97 12.34
C VAL A 300 14.92 -1.47 11.58
N LEU A 301 14.24 -2.34 10.81
CA LEU A 301 12.99 -2.01 10.11
C LEU A 301 11.88 -1.60 11.07
N PHE A 302 11.74 -2.28 12.20
CA PHE A 302 10.71 -1.96 13.19
C PHE A 302 10.95 -0.58 13.85
N VAL A 303 12.20 -0.26 14.18
CA VAL A 303 12.57 1.06 14.73
C VAL A 303 12.33 2.16 13.69
N ALA A 304 12.79 1.94 12.45
CA ALA A 304 12.57 2.85 11.33
C ALA A 304 11.08 3.13 11.11
N TYR A 305 10.28 2.05 11.09
CA TYR A 305 8.85 2.13 10.95
C TYR A 305 8.19 2.91 12.08
N SER A 306 8.58 2.66 13.33
CA SER A 306 8.01 3.35 14.50
C SER A 306 8.20 4.86 14.43
N ILE A 307 9.37 5.31 13.97
CA ILE A 307 9.63 6.74 13.72
C ILE A 307 8.66 7.28 12.67
N ILE A 308 8.52 6.62 11.53
CA ILE A 308 7.66 7.08 10.42
C ILE A 308 6.17 7.07 10.82
N ALA A 309 5.72 5.98 11.43
CA ALA A 309 4.33 5.78 11.83
C ALA A 309 3.88 6.76 12.91
N SER A 310 4.75 7.07 13.88
CA SER A 310 4.46 8.08 14.91
C SER A 310 4.12 9.44 14.30
N TRP A 311 4.83 9.85 13.24
CA TRP A 311 4.55 11.10 12.52
C TRP A 311 3.20 11.09 11.80
N VAL A 312 2.83 9.97 11.17
CA VAL A 312 1.52 9.83 10.51
C VAL A 312 0.38 9.95 11.52
N VAL A 313 0.52 9.31 12.69
CA VAL A 313 -0.46 9.41 13.78
C VAL A 313 -0.52 10.82 14.35
N LEU A 314 0.63 11.48 14.55
CA LEU A 314 0.69 12.87 15.00
C LEU A 314 0.01 13.84 14.03
N MET A 315 0.25 13.71 12.72
CA MET A 315 -0.45 14.51 11.70
C MET A 315 -1.96 14.33 11.77
N PHE A 316 -2.43 13.09 11.97
CA PHE A 316 -3.86 12.81 12.11
C PHE A 316 -4.45 13.42 13.39
N ARG A 317 -3.72 13.36 14.51
CA ARG A 317 -4.16 13.89 15.82
C ARG A 317 -4.29 15.42 15.83
N PHE A 318 -3.41 16.11 15.10
CA PHE A 318 -3.38 17.58 15.00
C PHE A 318 -3.98 18.09 13.68
N ARG A 319 -4.83 17.30 13.02
CA ARG A 319 -5.48 17.71 11.78
C ARG A 319 -6.36 18.95 11.95
N ARG A 320 -6.52 19.70 10.87
CA ARG A 320 -7.41 20.85 10.77
C ARG A 320 -8.56 20.52 9.80
N GLY A 321 -9.80 20.71 10.25
CA GLY A 321 -11.02 20.43 9.47
C GLY A 321 -11.83 19.23 9.99
N ASP A 322 -13.14 19.30 9.77
CA ASP A 322 -14.12 18.41 10.43
C ASP A 322 -14.36 17.05 9.74
N PRO A 323 -14.45 16.91 8.40
CA PRO A 323 -14.70 15.61 7.80
C PRO A 323 -13.41 14.80 7.60
N ILE A 324 -13.42 13.55 8.06
CA ILE A 324 -12.36 12.59 7.77
C ILE A 324 -12.60 12.01 6.38
N TYR A 325 -11.61 12.07 5.51
CA TYR A 325 -11.72 11.47 4.18
C TYR A 325 -11.55 9.96 4.25
N ILE A 326 -12.24 9.22 3.38
CA ILE A 326 -12.09 7.75 3.30
C ILE A 326 -10.64 7.35 3.01
N THR A 327 -9.90 8.16 2.25
CA THR A 327 -8.45 7.99 2.06
C THR A 327 -7.71 7.97 3.39
N GLN A 328 -8.02 8.88 4.33
CA GLN A 328 -7.37 8.90 5.65
C GLN A 328 -7.70 7.65 6.46
N TRP A 329 -8.88 7.05 6.29
CA TRP A 329 -9.24 5.80 6.97
C TRP A 329 -8.32 4.67 6.52
N TYR A 330 -8.20 4.45 5.21
CA TYR A 330 -7.33 3.41 4.66
C TYR A 330 -5.86 3.65 4.99
N LEU A 331 -5.36 4.89 4.87
CA LEU A 331 -3.96 5.21 5.20
C LEU A 331 -3.68 5.01 6.68
N LEU A 332 -4.52 5.55 7.58
CA LEU A 332 -4.32 5.38 9.01
C LEU A 332 -4.42 3.91 9.43
N ALA A 333 -5.39 3.18 8.87
CA ALA A 333 -5.56 1.76 9.17
C ALA A 333 -4.34 0.94 8.72
N ALA A 334 -3.79 1.19 7.53
CA ALA A 334 -2.55 0.55 7.07
C ALA A 334 -1.41 0.76 8.08
N PHE A 335 -1.24 2.01 8.55
CA PHE A 335 -0.19 2.37 9.50
C PHE A 335 -0.37 1.79 10.91
N LEU A 336 -1.60 1.41 11.28
CA LEU A 336 -1.89 0.76 12.56
C LEU A 336 -1.85 -0.77 12.46
N TRP A 337 -2.23 -1.34 11.32
CA TRP A 337 -2.25 -2.78 11.11
C TRP A 337 -0.86 -3.38 10.85
N PHE A 338 0.02 -2.67 10.15
CA PHE A 338 1.39 -3.15 9.90
C PHE A 338 2.18 -3.49 11.17
N PRO A 339 2.30 -2.61 12.19
CA PRO A 339 3.06 -2.95 13.38
C PRO A 339 2.41 -4.11 14.16
N TRP A 340 1.07 -4.20 14.17
CA TRP A 340 0.37 -5.32 14.78
C TRP A 340 0.69 -6.65 14.09
N MET A 341 0.50 -6.73 12.76
CA MET A 341 0.76 -7.96 12.02
C MET A 341 2.23 -8.35 12.05
N TYR A 342 3.13 -7.36 11.95
CA TYR A 342 4.57 -7.59 11.95
C TYR A 342 5.03 -8.08 13.32
N LEU A 343 4.63 -7.42 14.41
CA LEU A 343 5.00 -7.83 15.76
C LEU A 343 4.40 -9.20 16.11
N ALA A 344 3.14 -9.47 15.76
CA ALA A 344 2.51 -10.76 15.99
C ALA A 344 3.26 -11.89 15.26
N ALA A 345 3.63 -11.69 13.99
CA ALA A 345 4.40 -12.68 13.25
C ALA A 345 5.83 -12.85 13.81
N GLN A 346 6.52 -11.76 14.11
CA GLN A 346 7.87 -11.79 14.68
C GLN A 346 7.89 -12.49 16.06
N THR A 347 6.90 -12.20 16.90
CA THR A 347 6.77 -12.84 18.22
C THR A 347 6.46 -14.32 18.09
N MET A 348 5.48 -14.70 17.28
CA MET A 348 5.04 -16.10 17.17
C MET A 348 5.97 -16.99 16.32
N LEU A 349 6.87 -16.44 15.51
CA LEU A 349 7.81 -17.20 14.69
C LEU A 349 9.23 -17.22 15.24
N PHE A 350 9.69 -16.14 15.90
CA PHE A 350 11.11 -16.01 16.30
C PHE A 350 11.32 -15.83 17.80
N ILE A 351 10.47 -15.08 18.49
CA ILE A 351 10.69 -14.75 19.92
C ILE A 351 10.12 -15.86 20.82
N VAL A 352 8.86 -16.21 20.61
CA VAL A 352 8.14 -17.29 21.29
C VAL A 352 7.56 -18.20 20.21
N PRO A 353 8.41 -19.01 19.55
CA PRO A 353 8.03 -19.74 18.35
C PRO A 353 6.94 -20.76 18.65
N VAL A 354 5.81 -20.61 17.97
CA VAL A 354 4.80 -21.67 17.89
C VAL A 354 5.40 -22.90 17.21
N GLN A 355 4.86 -24.09 17.49
CA GLN A 355 5.46 -25.34 17.05
C GLN A 355 4.68 -26.00 15.91
N GLY A 356 5.41 -26.69 15.05
CA GLY A 356 4.88 -27.50 13.96
C GLY A 356 4.02 -26.72 12.97
N VAL A 357 2.87 -27.28 12.63
CA VAL A 357 1.99 -26.82 11.57
C VAL A 357 1.48 -25.37 11.79
N LEU A 358 1.41 -24.92 13.05
CA LEU A 358 0.95 -23.56 13.38
C LEU A 358 1.91 -22.47 12.86
N GLN A 359 3.21 -22.75 12.70
CA GLN A 359 4.16 -21.79 12.13
C GLN A 359 3.78 -21.40 10.70
N ALA A 360 3.36 -22.38 9.89
CA ALA A 360 2.91 -22.13 8.54
C ALA A 360 1.62 -21.30 8.51
N ALA A 361 0.69 -21.54 9.43
CA ALA A 361 -0.53 -20.73 9.56
C ALA A 361 -0.21 -19.27 9.92
N VAL A 362 0.71 -19.03 10.85
CA VAL A 362 1.15 -17.68 11.23
C VAL A 362 1.83 -16.98 10.05
N ASN A 363 2.72 -17.69 9.34
CA ASN A 363 3.43 -17.13 8.19
C ASN A 363 2.47 -16.73 7.05
N TRP A 364 1.52 -17.60 6.70
CA TRP A 364 0.53 -17.28 5.66
C TRP A 364 -0.46 -16.20 6.08
N TRP A 365 -0.85 -16.18 7.36
CA TRP A 365 -1.62 -15.07 7.91
C TRP A 365 -0.85 -13.74 7.76
N TYR A 366 0.45 -13.73 8.09
CA TYR A 366 1.28 -12.54 7.93
C TYR A 366 1.36 -12.10 6.47
N ALA A 367 1.74 -13.01 5.56
CA ALA A 367 1.90 -12.68 4.14
C ALA A 367 0.61 -12.09 3.55
N ASN A 368 -0.53 -12.71 3.85
CA ASN A 368 -1.84 -12.19 3.45
C ASN A 368 -2.13 -10.78 3.97
N ASN A 369 -1.92 -10.56 5.26
CA ASN A 369 -2.19 -9.26 5.86
C ASN A 369 -1.22 -8.19 5.33
N LEU A 370 0.01 -8.56 4.99
CA LEU A 370 0.92 -7.67 4.32
C LEU A 370 0.39 -7.28 2.92
N LEU A 371 -0.16 -8.22 2.15
CA LEU A 371 -0.74 -7.93 0.84
C LEU A 371 -1.98 -7.04 0.93
N PHE A 372 -2.94 -7.40 1.78
CA PHE A 372 -4.21 -6.69 1.89
C PHE A 372 -4.11 -5.49 2.84
N LEU A 373 -3.94 -5.74 4.14
CA LEU A 373 -4.04 -4.69 5.15
C LEU A 373 -2.94 -3.63 5.02
N TRP A 374 -1.73 -3.99 4.59
CA TRP A 374 -0.67 -3.00 4.33
C TRP A 374 -0.75 -2.45 2.91
N PHE A 375 -0.36 -3.22 1.89
CA PHE A 375 -0.29 -2.69 0.52
C PHE A 375 -1.66 -2.36 -0.06
N GLY A 376 -2.64 -3.24 0.10
CA GLY A 376 -4.00 -3.05 -0.40
C GLY A 376 -4.65 -1.79 0.16
N SER A 377 -4.55 -1.56 1.47
CA SER A 377 -5.05 -0.34 2.09
C SER A 377 -4.36 0.92 1.56
N LEU A 378 -3.03 0.91 1.43
CA LEU A 378 -2.28 2.05 0.88
C LEU A 378 -2.70 2.37 -0.56
N ALA A 379 -2.85 1.35 -1.40
CA ALA A 379 -3.29 1.50 -2.78
C ALA A 379 -4.75 1.95 -2.90
N LEU A 380 -5.67 1.33 -2.15
CA LEU A 380 -7.09 1.74 -2.15
C LEU A 380 -7.26 3.18 -1.64
N GLY A 381 -6.60 3.54 -0.54
CA GLY A 381 -6.63 4.92 -0.02
C GLY A 381 -6.12 5.93 -1.05
N THR A 382 -5.03 5.57 -1.75
CA THR A 382 -4.45 6.40 -2.82
C THR A 382 -5.41 6.52 -4.01
N ALA A 383 -6.06 5.44 -4.45
CA ALA A 383 -7.03 5.47 -5.53
C ALA A 383 -8.26 6.35 -5.21
N TYR A 384 -8.77 6.23 -3.98
CA TYR A 384 -9.85 7.08 -3.46
C TYR A 384 -9.51 8.57 -3.42
N TYR A 385 -8.22 8.92 -3.43
CA TYR A 385 -7.79 10.31 -3.57
C TYR A 385 -7.57 10.68 -5.04
N MET A 386 -6.76 9.92 -5.77
CA MET A 386 -6.27 10.30 -7.09
C MET A 386 -7.38 10.38 -8.14
N ILE A 387 -8.34 9.43 -8.16
CA ILE A 387 -9.43 9.40 -9.14
C ILE A 387 -10.32 10.66 -9.03
N PRO A 388 -10.99 10.93 -7.90
CA PRO A 388 -11.85 12.10 -7.77
C PRO A 388 -11.05 13.41 -7.86
N LYS A 389 -9.82 13.44 -7.33
CA LYS A 389 -9.01 14.66 -7.32
C LYS A 389 -8.58 15.11 -8.70
N VAL A 390 -8.23 14.18 -9.59
CA VAL A 390 -7.82 14.49 -10.98
C VAL A 390 -9.02 14.87 -11.83
N ILE A 391 -10.19 14.26 -11.59
CA ILE A 391 -11.43 14.56 -12.33
C ILE A 391 -12.09 15.85 -11.83
N GLY A 392 -11.83 16.26 -10.59
CA GLY A 392 -12.49 17.42 -9.98
C GLY A 392 -13.92 17.14 -9.55
N ARG A 393 -14.23 15.90 -9.13
CA ARG A 393 -15.56 15.47 -8.67
C ARG A 393 -15.49 14.81 -7.30
N PRO A 394 -16.57 14.86 -6.50
CA PRO A 394 -16.65 14.08 -5.28
C PRO A 394 -16.70 12.58 -5.57
N VAL A 395 -16.33 11.78 -4.57
CA VAL A 395 -16.51 10.31 -4.59
C VAL A 395 -18.01 10.00 -4.72
N TYR A 396 -18.38 9.02 -5.54
CA TYR A 396 -19.77 8.71 -5.85
C TYR A 396 -20.65 8.46 -4.62
N SER A 397 -20.25 7.55 -3.71
CA SER A 397 -21.01 7.28 -2.49
C SER A 397 -20.09 7.09 -1.29
N TYR A 398 -20.21 7.97 -0.30
CA TYR A 398 -19.41 7.87 0.93
C TYR A 398 -19.88 6.71 1.82
N HIS A 399 -21.19 6.43 1.87
CA HIS A 399 -21.73 5.26 2.58
C HIS A 399 -21.18 3.95 2.02
N LEU A 400 -21.12 3.84 0.69
CA LEU A 400 -20.54 2.67 0.04
C LEU A 400 -19.05 2.53 0.34
N ALA A 401 -18.33 3.65 0.40
CA ALA A 401 -16.93 3.68 0.78
C ALA A 401 -16.70 3.20 2.23
N ALA A 402 -17.57 3.62 3.16
CA ALA A 402 -17.52 3.20 4.56
C ALA A 402 -17.83 1.70 4.74
N ILE A 403 -18.85 1.17 4.06
CA ILE A 403 -19.15 -0.27 4.06
C ILE A 403 -17.97 -1.04 3.49
N GLY A 404 -17.41 -0.57 2.37
CA GLY A 404 -16.23 -1.18 1.75
C GLY A 404 -15.04 -1.23 2.71
N PHE A 405 -14.74 -0.14 3.39
CA PHE A 405 -13.65 -0.10 4.37
C PHE A 405 -13.84 -1.07 5.54
N TRP A 406 -15.01 -1.06 6.20
CA TRP A 406 -15.20 -1.89 7.39
C TRP A 406 -15.30 -3.38 7.06
N THR A 407 -15.95 -3.73 5.94
CA THR A 407 -16.00 -5.13 5.48
C THR A 407 -14.64 -5.60 5.01
N TYR A 408 -13.84 -4.74 4.38
CA TYR A 408 -12.45 -5.01 4.03
C TYR A 408 -11.61 -5.30 5.29
N ALA A 409 -11.67 -4.39 6.27
CA ALA A 409 -10.96 -4.53 7.54
C ALA A 409 -11.29 -5.84 8.26
N PHE A 410 -12.57 -6.23 8.26
CA PHE A 410 -13.03 -7.42 8.96
C PHE A 410 -12.66 -8.72 8.24
N PHE A 411 -12.90 -8.82 6.92
CA PHE A 411 -12.72 -10.07 6.19
C PHE A 411 -11.28 -10.31 5.72
N ALA A 412 -10.55 -9.26 5.31
CA ALA A 412 -9.23 -9.43 4.71
C ALA A 412 -8.20 -10.07 5.67
N SER A 413 -8.34 -9.87 6.98
CA SER A 413 -7.43 -10.49 7.96
C SER A 413 -7.63 -12.01 8.11
N TRP A 414 -8.80 -12.52 7.74
CA TRP A 414 -9.16 -13.93 7.90
C TRP A 414 -8.83 -14.77 6.66
N THR A 415 -8.32 -14.15 5.59
CA THR A 415 -8.05 -14.85 4.33
C THR A 415 -6.69 -15.56 4.29
N GLU A 416 -6.50 -16.34 3.24
CA GLU A 416 -5.28 -17.07 2.82
C GLU A 416 -4.84 -18.29 3.63
N MET A 417 -5.53 -18.65 4.72
CA MET A 417 -5.38 -20.02 5.25
C MET A 417 -5.93 -21.07 4.27
N GLN A 418 -6.68 -20.67 3.22
CA GLN A 418 -7.04 -21.56 2.10
C GLN A 418 -5.84 -22.07 1.28
N ARG A 419 -4.64 -21.48 1.43
CA ARG A 419 -3.41 -22.02 0.83
C ARG A 419 -2.95 -23.32 1.49
N LEU A 420 -3.56 -23.63 2.63
CA LEU A 420 -3.24 -24.79 3.46
C LEU A 420 -4.28 -25.91 3.29
N VAL A 421 -5.12 -25.80 2.26
CA VAL A 421 -6.07 -26.86 1.86
C VAL A 421 -5.32 -28.18 1.70
N ASP A 422 -5.92 -29.25 2.23
CA ASP A 422 -5.38 -30.62 2.25
C ASP A 422 -4.03 -30.79 2.98
N GLY A 423 -3.57 -29.76 3.69
CA GLY A 423 -2.48 -29.86 4.64
C GLY A 423 -2.91 -30.40 6.01
N PRO A 424 -1.96 -30.64 6.94
CA PRO A 424 -2.23 -31.17 8.28
C PRO A 424 -2.85 -30.13 9.25
N PHE A 425 -3.81 -29.34 8.78
CA PHE A 425 -4.45 -28.26 9.54
C PHE A 425 -5.88 -28.62 9.95
N PRO A 426 -6.39 -28.05 11.05
CA PRO A 426 -7.80 -28.18 11.39
C PRO A 426 -8.70 -27.68 10.25
N ALA A 427 -9.59 -28.55 9.76
CA ALA A 427 -10.44 -28.26 8.61
C ALA A 427 -11.29 -26.99 8.79
N TRP A 428 -11.64 -26.63 10.04
CA TRP A 428 -12.41 -25.43 10.34
C TRP A 428 -11.65 -24.14 10.02
N MET A 429 -10.32 -24.09 10.22
CA MET A 429 -9.50 -22.91 9.92
C MET A 429 -9.53 -22.61 8.43
N ILE A 430 -9.34 -23.66 7.62
CA ILE A 430 -9.39 -23.59 6.17
C ILE A 430 -10.78 -23.15 5.71
N THR A 431 -11.85 -23.77 6.21
CA THR A 431 -13.22 -23.40 5.82
C THR A 431 -13.57 -21.96 6.19
N ALA A 432 -13.18 -21.50 7.38
CA ALA A 432 -13.39 -20.13 7.82
C ALA A 432 -12.68 -19.13 6.89
N SER A 433 -11.46 -19.44 6.47
CA SER A 433 -10.70 -18.61 5.54
C SER A 433 -11.30 -18.56 4.14
N ILE A 434 -11.81 -19.69 3.63
CA ILE A 434 -12.54 -19.73 2.36
C ILE A 434 -13.81 -18.90 2.43
N ALA A 435 -14.57 -19.02 3.53
CA ALA A 435 -15.77 -18.22 3.76
C ALA A 435 -15.44 -16.72 3.81
N ALA A 436 -14.37 -16.33 4.53
CA ALA A 436 -13.91 -14.95 4.58
C ALA A 436 -13.52 -14.42 3.19
N MET A 437 -12.82 -15.22 2.38
CA MET A 437 -12.45 -14.83 1.01
C MET A 437 -13.68 -14.63 0.12
N ILE A 438 -14.70 -15.49 0.23
CA ILE A 438 -15.98 -15.28 -0.48
C ILE A 438 -16.63 -13.98 -0.02
N LEU A 439 -16.62 -13.69 1.28
CA LEU A 439 -17.19 -12.46 1.85
C LEU A 439 -16.40 -11.20 1.45
N CYS A 440 -15.12 -11.33 1.07
CA CYS A 440 -14.36 -10.24 0.46
C CYS A 440 -14.95 -9.75 -0.87
N ILE A 441 -15.89 -10.47 -1.51
CA ILE A 441 -16.66 -9.92 -2.64
C ILE A 441 -17.41 -8.64 -2.24
N ILE A 442 -17.85 -8.50 -0.99
CA ILE A 442 -18.56 -7.31 -0.51
C ILE A 442 -17.65 -6.06 -0.60
N PRO A 443 -16.47 -5.99 0.06
CA PRO A 443 -15.59 -4.85 -0.08
C PRO A 443 -15.11 -4.64 -1.53
N VAL A 444 -14.92 -5.72 -2.30
CA VAL A 444 -14.52 -5.62 -3.72
C VAL A 444 -15.60 -4.95 -4.57
N ALA A 445 -16.85 -5.39 -4.44
CA ALA A 445 -17.98 -4.84 -5.17
C ALA A 445 -18.23 -3.38 -4.77
N THR A 446 -18.23 -3.07 -3.48
CA THR A 446 -18.44 -1.70 -2.99
C THR A 446 -17.34 -0.75 -3.46
N VAL A 447 -16.08 -1.12 -3.34
CA VAL A 447 -14.93 -0.31 -3.79
C VAL A 447 -14.91 -0.19 -5.32
N GLY A 448 -15.13 -1.29 -6.04
CA GLY A 448 -15.16 -1.32 -7.51
C GLY A 448 -16.29 -0.46 -8.08
N LEU A 449 -17.51 -0.58 -7.54
CA LEU A 449 -18.65 0.24 -7.93
C LEU A 449 -18.40 1.72 -7.65
N ASN A 450 -17.81 2.05 -6.50
CA ASN A 450 -17.54 3.44 -6.15
C ASN A 450 -16.55 4.09 -7.12
N HIS A 451 -15.44 3.40 -7.43
CA HIS A 451 -14.47 3.87 -8.41
C HIS A 451 -15.07 3.95 -9.82
N HIS A 452 -15.82 2.93 -10.25
CA HIS A 452 -16.45 2.90 -11.57
C HIS A 452 -17.47 4.03 -11.75
N MET A 453 -18.37 4.23 -10.78
CA MET A 453 -19.38 5.28 -10.84
C MET A 453 -18.77 6.68 -10.74
N THR A 454 -17.68 6.85 -9.98
CA THR A 454 -16.92 8.11 -9.96
C THR A 454 -16.29 8.42 -11.32
N MET A 455 -15.90 7.39 -12.08
CA MET A 455 -15.34 7.50 -13.43
C MET A 455 -16.38 7.59 -14.56
N ARG A 456 -17.68 7.40 -14.26
CA ARG A 456 -18.72 7.34 -15.28
C ARG A 456 -18.79 8.65 -16.07
N GLY A 457 -18.60 8.56 -17.40
CA GLY A 457 -18.51 9.71 -18.31
C GLY A 457 -17.10 10.31 -18.46
N TYR A 458 -16.13 9.90 -17.64
CA TYR A 458 -14.76 10.45 -17.60
C TYR A 458 -13.68 9.44 -18.04
N PHE A 459 -14.06 8.22 -18.41
CA PHE A 459 -13.14 7.25 -19.00
C PHE A 459 -12.33 7.78 -20.19
N PRO A 460 -12.87 8.63 -21.09
CA PRO A 460 -12.07 9.23 -22.17
C PRO A 460 -10.87 10.06 -21.66
N LEU A 461 -10.93 10.64 -20.46
CA LEU A 461 -9.81 11.42 -19.89
C LEU A 461 -8.56 10.58 -19.61
N MET A 462 -8.70 9.26 -19.48
CA MET A 462 -7.54 8.37 -19.38
C MET A 462 -6.66 8.42 -20.64
N ARG A 463 -7.19 8.86 -21.78
CA ARG A 463 -6.38 9.09 -22.99
C ARG A 463 -5.38 10.22 -22.81
N TYR A 464 -5.66 11.15 -21.90
CA TYR A 464 -4.91 12.39 -21.70
C TYR A 464 -4.13 12.42 -20.39
N SER A 465 -4.74 12.01 -19.28
CA SER A 465 -4.12 12.09 -17.95
C SER A 465 -3.31 10.84 -17.59
N PRO A 466 -1.99 10.96 -17.34
CA PRO A 466 -1.17 9.83 -16.93
C PRO A 466 -1.58 9.30 -15.56
N THR A 467 -1.78 10.17 -14.57
CA THR A 467 -2.23 9.78 -13.22
C THR A 467 -3.50 8.92 -13.28
N LEU A 468 -4.49 9.36 -14.07
CA LEU A 468 -5.77 8.67 -14.18
C LEU A 468 -5.61 7.33 -14.87
N ARG A 469 -4.83 7.27 -15.95
CA ARG A 469 -4.61 6.04 -16.72
C ARG A 469 -3.99 4.92 -15.86
N PHE A 470 -2.95 5.24 -15.09
CA PHE A 470 -2.29 4.28 -14.18
C PHE A 470 -3.18 3.90 -13.00
N THR A 471 -3.80 4.88 -12.33
CA THR A 471 -4.62 4.64 -11.13
C THR A 471 -5.87 3.83 -11.45
N VAL A 472 -6.58 4.15 -12.55
CA VAL A 472 -7.80 3.44 -12.94
C VAL A 472 -7.47 2.03 -13.42
N PHE A 473 -6.36 1.83 -14.15
CA PHE A 473 -5.90 0.48 -14.48
C PHE A 473 -5.69 -0.35 -13.20
N GLY A 474 -4.93 0.17 -12.23
CA GLY A 474 -4.71 -0.55 -10.98
C GLY A 474 -5.98 -0.77 -10.16
N ALA A 475 -6.92 0.18 -10.14
CA ALA A 475 -8.21 0.01 -9.49
C ALA A 475 -9.08 -1.07 -10.16
N MET A 476 -9.01 -1.22 -11.50
CA MET A 476 -9.66 -2.34 -12.19
C MET A 476 -8.95 -3.67 -11.92
N SER A 477 -7.61 -3.66 -11.89
CA SER A 477 -6.81 -4.83 -11.53
C SER A 477 -7.07 -5.31 -10.10
N TYR A 478 -7.41 -4.42 -9.15
CA TYR A 478 -7.87 -4.82 -7.81
C TYR A 478 -9.11 -5.72 -7.86
N THR A 479 -10.11 -5.37 -8.68
CA THR A 479 -11.32 -6.18 -8.86
C THR A 479 -10.97 -7.53 -9.46
N ALA A 480 -10.15 -7.55 -10.52
CA ALA A 480 -9.71 -8.80 -11.16
C ALA A 480 -8.90 -9.69 -10.21
N PHE A 481 -7.95 -9.10 -9.49
CA PHE A 481 -7.15 -9.74 -8.45
C PHE A 481 -8.03 -10.39 -7.38
N SER A 482 -9.01 -9.65 -6.88
CA SER A 482 -9.84 -10.14 -5.79
C SER A 482 -10.81 -11.23 -6.25
N LEU A 483 -11.41 -11.09 -7.44
CA LEU A 483 -12.26 -12.14 -8.03
C LEU A 483 -11.46 -13.43 -8.31
N LEU A 484 -10.25 -13.30 -8.85
CA LEU A 484 -9.34 -14.43 -9.01
C LEU A 484 -9.03 -15.08 -7.65
N GLY A 485 -8.80 -14.26 -6.62
CA GLY A 485 -8.57 -14.71 -5.24
C GLY A 485 -9.70 -15.58 -4.69
N VAL A 486 -10.95 -15.22 -4.99
CA VAL A 486 -12.12 -16.05 -4.64
C VAL A 486 -12.06 -17.39 -5.37
N VAL A 487 -11.87 -17.39 -6.68
CA VAL A 487 -11.86 -18.62 -7.49
C VAL A 487 -10.78 -19.59 -7.01
N ILE A 488 -9.54 -19.12 -6.85
CA ILE A 488 -8.41 -19.97 -6.43
C ILE A 488 -8.52 -20.42 -4.96
N SER A 489 -9.38 -19.78 -4.16
CA SER A 489 -9.59 -20.17 -2.76
C SER A 489 -10.57 -21.33 -2.58
N LEU A 490 -11.43 -21.58 -3.55
CA LEU A 490 -12.42 -22.65 -3.48
C LEU A 490 -11.72 -24.02 -3.48
N ARG A 491 -12.12 -24.94 -2.59
CA ARG A 491 -11.48 -26.26 -2.46
C ARG A 491 -11.42 -27.04 -3.77
N SER A 492 -12.49 -26.96 -4.57
CA SER A 492 -12.57 -27.64 -5.87
C SER A 492 -11.50 -27.19 -6.86
N PHE A 493 -11.12 -25.91 -6.81
CA PHE A 493 -10.05 -25.36 -7.63
C PHE A 493 -8.68 -25.50 -6.96
N ALA A 494 -8.61 -25.29 -5.64
CA ALA A 494 -7.38 -25.38 -4.86
C ALA A 494 -6.67 -26.73 -5.06
N ARG A 495 -7.41 -27.85 -5.18
CA ARG A 495 -6.85 -29.17 -5.51
C ARG A 495 -5.91 -29.13 -6.73
N TYR A 496 -6.26 -28.38 -7.76
CA TYR A 496 -5.48 -28.27 -9.00
C TYR A 496 -4.50 -27.09 -8.98
N LEU A 497 -4.79 -26.02 -8.23
CA LEU A 497 -4.02 -24.77 -8.33
C LEU A 497 -3.01 -24.57 -7.19
N GLN A 498 -3.10 -25.35 -6.11
CA GLN A 498 -2.10 -25.31 -5.04
C GLN A 498 -0.75 -25.83 -5.53
N PHE A 499 0.32 -25.26 -4.99
CA PHE A 499 1.71 -25.58 -5.35
C PHE A 499 2.11 -25.35 -6.82
N SER A 500 1.27 -24.68 -7.62
CA SER A 500 1.59 -24.31 -9.00
C SER A 500 1.92 -22.83 -9.17
N GLU A 501 2.36 -22.46 -10.39
CA GLU A 501 2.67 -21.08 -10.78
C GLU A 501 1.48 -20.09 -10.65
N VAL A 502 0.25 -20.56 -10.45
CA VAL A 502 -0.93 -19.71 -10.18
C VAL A 502 -0.71 -18.82 -8.96
N SER A 503 -0.03 -19.33 -7.92
CA SER A 503 0.30 -18.57 -6.72
C SER A 503 1.19 -17.35 -7.01
N VAL A 504 2.13 -17.51 -7.95
CA VAL A 504 3.03 -16.46 -8.42
C VAL A 504 2.26 -15.45 -9.28
N ALA A 505 1.39 -15.93 -10.17
CA ALA A 505 0.51 -15.07 -10.98
C ALA A 505 -0.35 -14.16 -10.11
N TYR A 506 -0.99 -14.74 -9.08
CA TYR A 506 -1.83 -14.02 -8.13
C TYR A 506 -1.07 -12.92 -7.40
N SER A 507 0.13 -13.24 -6.91
CA SER A 507 0.98 -12.27 -6.19
C SER A 507 1.40 -11.10 -7.09
N HIS A 508 1.74 -11.37 -8.36
CA HIS A 508 2.08 -10.33 -9.34
C HIS A 508 0.86 -9.47 -9.69
N LEU A 509 -0.32 -10.06 -9.85
CA LEU A 509 -1.54 -9.32 -10.11
C LEU A 509 -1.88 -8.35 -8.95
N GLY A 510 -1.68 -8.78 -7.70
CA GLY A 510 -1.88 -7.94 -6.52
C GLY A 510 -0.82 -6.86 -6.33
N LEU A 511 0.46 -7.22 -6.29
CA LEU A 511 1.55 -6.28 -5.97
C LEU A 511 1.93 -5.38 -7.16
N TYR A 512 1.81 -5.89 -8.39
CA TYR A 512 2.20 -5.14 -9.58
C TYR A 512 1.00 -4.48 -10.25
N ALA A 513 0.07 -5.27 -10.78
CA ALA A 513 -1.03 -4.75 -11.59
C ALA A 513 -1.94 -3.82 -10.78
N PHE A 514 -2.23 -4.19 -9.53
CA PHE A 514 -3.01 -3.38 -8.61
C PHE A 514 -2.14 -2.34 -7.90
N PHE A 515 -1.26 -2.76 -6.98
CA PHE A 515 -0.55 -1.82 -6.11
C PHE A 515 0.44 -0.92 -6.85
N SER A 516 1.41 -1.49 -7.57
CA SER A 516 2.49 -0.70 -8.20
C SER A 516 1.95 0.26 -9.26
N MET A 517 0.94 -0.13 -10.04
CA MET A 517 0.30 0.76 -11.01
C MET A 517 -0.35 1.99 -10.35
N ILE A 518 -1.04 1.82 -9.22
CA ILE A 518 -1.58 2.98 -8.47
C ILE A 518 -0.45 3.86 -7.94
N MET A 519 0.64 3.27 -7.44
CA MET A 519 1.80 4.02 -6.95
C MET A 519 2.51 4.79 -8.08
N PHE A 520 2.68 4.21 -9.26
CA PHE A 520 3.17 4.94 -10.44
C PHE A 520 2.26 6.11 -10.79
N GLY A 521 0.93 5.91 -10.79
CA GLY A 521 -0.05 6.98 -10.98
C GLY A 521 0.09 8.10 -9.94
N ALA A 522 0.28 7.74 -8.68
CA ALA A 522 0.52 8.68 -7.59
C ALA A 522 1.81 9.49 -7.79
N MET A 523 2.92 8.84 -8.16
CA MET A 523 4.18 9.52 -8.45
C MET A 523 4.03 10.51 -9.62
N TYR A 524 3.33 10.12 -10.70
CA TYR A 524 3.05 11.04 -11.82
C TYR A 524 2.27 12.29 -11.38
N TYR A 525 1.46 12.19 -10.32
CA TYR A 525 0.71 13.33 -9.76
C TYR A 525 1.52 14.15 -8.75
N ILE A 526 2.25 13.48 -7.86
CA ILE A 526 2.87 14.10 -6.68
C ILE A 526 4.20 14.76 -7.05
N VAL A 527 5.05 14.10 -7.84
CA VAL A 527 6.41 14.55 -8.13
C VAL A 527 6.45 15.94 -8.76
N PRO A 528 5.61 16.28 -9.77
CA PRO A 528 5.60 17.63 -10.34
C PRO A 528 5.29 18.73 -9.32
N ARG A 529 4.41 18.44 -8.36
CA ARG A 529 4.00 19.38 -7.30
C ARG A 529 5.10 19.63 -6.29
N LEU A 530 5.96 18.64 -6.04
CA LEU A 530 7.09 18.77 -5.13
C LEU A 530 8.30 19.44 -5.80
N VAL A 531 8.53 19.16 -7.09
CA VAL A 531 9.67 19.69 -7.85
C VAL A 531 9.38 21.07 -8.45
N GLY A 532 8.10 21.40 -8.69
CA GLY A 532 7.69 22.62 -9.37
C GLY A 532 7.94 22.57 -10.89
N ARG A 533 8.08 21.37 -11.46
CA ARG A 533 8.31 21.15 -12.89
C ARG A 533 7.46 20.00 -13.38
N GLU A 534 7.07 20.03 -14.65
CA GLU A 534 6.26 19.01 -15.28
C GLU A 534 7.13 17.94 -15.98
N TRP A 535 6.54 16.77 -16.20
CA TRP A 535 7.24 15.64 -16.84
C TRP A 535 7.67 15.99 -18.27
N ARG A 536 8.95 15.83 -18.59
CA ARG A 536 9.55 16.29 -19.86
C ARG A 536 8.94 15.64 -21.12
N PHE A 537 8.81 14.32 -21.14
CA PHE A 537 8.43 13.56 -22.34
C PHE A 537 7.16 12.75 -22.11
N ALA A 538 6.09 13.05 -22.87
CA ALA A 538 4.85 12.27 -22.83
C ALA A 538 5.01 10.86 -23.45
N SER A 539 5.95 10.69 -24.38
CA SER A 539 6.27 9.40 -25.02
C SER A 539 6.80 8.38 -24.01
N LEU A 540 7.72 8.78 -23.12
CA LEU A 540 8.26 7.91 -22.07
C LEU A 540 7.17 7.42 -21.12
N ILE A 541 6.20 8.27 -20.79
CA ILE A 541 5.06 7.87 -19.95
C ILE A 541 4.19 6.83 -20.68
N LYS A 542 3.98 6.99 -21.99
CA LYS A 542 3.25 6.00 -22.81
C LYS A 542 4.00 4.67 -22.87
N ILE A 543 5.31 4.69 -23.06
CA ILE A 543 6.15 3.48 -23.05
C ILE A 543 6.09 2.79 -21.68
N HIS A 544 6.28 3.53 -20.59
CA HIS A 544 6.18 2.99 -19.24
C HIS A 544 4.80 2.33 -19.02
N PHE A 545 3.71 3.01 -19.38
CA PHE A 545 2.37 2.45 -19.21
C PHE A 545 2.16 1.16 -20.00
N TRP A 546 2.40 1.18 -21.31
CA TRP A 546 2.13 0.03 -22.17
C TRP A 546 3.08 -1.14 -21.91
N ALA A 547 4.36 -0.88 -21.67
CA ALA A 547 5.30 -1.92 -21.28
C ALA A 547 4.91 -2.58 -19.95
N SER A 548 4.46 -1.79 -18.96
CA SER A 548 3.91 -2.32 -17.70
C SER A 548 2.64 -3.14 -17.91
N VAL A 549 1.69 -2.66 -18.71
CA VAL A 549 0.40 -3.34 -18.95
C VAL A 549 0.58 -4.63 -19.74
N TYR A 550 1.31 -4.60 -20.86
CA TYR A 550 1.58 -5.79 -21.65
C TYR A 550 2.48 -6.76 -20.90
N GLY A 551 3.48 -6.26 -20.16
CA GLY A 551 4.31 -7.06 -19.26
C GLY A 551 3.44 -7.82 -18.26
N ILE A 552 2.71 -7.12 -17.38
CA ILE A 552 1.92 -7.79 -16.34
C ILE A 552 0.76 -8.64 -16.87
N GLY A 553 0.15 -8.23 -17.98
CA GLY A 553 -0.88 -9.00 -18.67
C GLY A 553 -0.34 -10.33 -19.18
N LEU A 554 0.79 -10.30 -19.88
CA LEU A 554 1.47 -11.51 -20.35
C LEU A 554 1.96 -12.38 -19.19
N MET A 555 2.49 -11.77 -18.12
CA MET A 555 2.93 -12.48 -16.90
C MET A 555 1.78 -13.31 -16.33
N THR A 556 0.64 -12.65 -16.11
CA THR A 556 -0.53 -13.24 -15.46
C THR A 556 -1.10 -14.34 -16.33
N LEU A 557 -1.24 -14.10 -17.64
CA LEU A 557 -1.75 -15.09 -18.59
C LEU A 557 -0.88 -16.35 -18.63
N MET A 558 0.43 -16.18 -18.79
CA MET A 558 1.37 -17.32 -18.91
C MET A 558 1.45 -18.13 -17.62
N LEU A 559 1.51 -17.48 -16.46
CA LEU A 559 1.59 -18.19 -15.18
C LEU A 559 0.26 -18.84 -14.76
N LEU A 560 -0.89 -18.25 -15.11
CA LEU A 560 -2.19 -18.89 -14.88
C LEU A 560 -2.35 -20.14 -15.75
N ALA A 561 -2.05 -20.03 -17.05
CA ALA A 561 -2.13 -21.17 -17.95
C ALA A 561 -1.11 -22.27 -17.58
N GLY A 562 0.15 -21.88 -17.35
CA GLY A 562 1.20 -22.82 -16.95
C GLY A 562 0.93 -23.47 -15.60
N GLY A 563 0.40 -22.73 -14.64
CA GLY A 563 0.04 -23.28 -13.33
C GLY A 563 -1.17 -24.21 -13.35
N MET A 564 -2.15 -23.99 -14.25
CA MET A 564 -3.23 -24.96 -14.48
C MET A 564 -2.69 -26.27 -15.07
N VAL A 565 -1.83 -26.19 -16.09
CA VAL A 565 -1.19 -27.37 -16.70
C VAL A 565 -0.35 -28.12 -15.67
N GLN A 566 0.50 -27.41 -14.92
CA GLN A 566 1.31 -27.97 -13.85
C GLN A 566 0.45 -28.73 -12.82
N GLY A 567 -0.64 -28.10 -12.40
CA GLY A 567 -1.61 -28.63 -11.47
C GLY A 567 -2.30 -29.91 -11.94
N MET A 568 -2.81 -29.89 -13.16
CA MET A 568 -3.45 -31.06 -13.78
C MET A 568 -2.47 -32.23 -13.95
N ASN A 569 -1.22 -31.93 -14.32
CA ASN A 569 -0.18 -32.94 -14.45
C ASN A 569 0.21 -33.54 -13.09
N MET A 570 0.19 -32.74 -12.01
CA MET A 570 0.46 -33.22 -10.64
C MET A 570 -0.70 -34.03 -10.04
N ASP A 571 -1.96 -33.76 -10.43
CA ASP A 571 -3.12 -34.56 -10.01
C ASP A 571 -3.22 -35.90 -10.77
N ASN A 572 -2.57 -36.02 -11.94
CA ASN A 572 -2.56 -37.26 -12.72
C ASN A 572 -1.55 -38.29 -12.18
N PRO A 573 -1.99 -39.43 -11.63
CA PRO A 573 -1.10 -40.44 -11.04
C PRO A 573 -0.24 -41.18 -12.07
N THR A 574 -0.57 -41.11 -13.37
CA THR A 574 0.19 -41.81 -14.42
C THR A 574 1.39 -41.03 -14.93
N LEU A 575 1.48 -39.72 -14.64
CA LEU A 575 2.55 -38.86 -15.15
C LEU A 575 3.66 -38.71 -14.10
N PRO A 576 4.93 -38.91 -14.48
CA PRO A 576 6.04 -38.61 -13.58
C PRO A 576 6.18 -37.08 -13.39
N PHE A 577 6.66 -36.65 -12.22
CA PHE A 577 6.84 -35.23 -11.92
C PHE A 577 7.76 -34.51 -12.92
N THR A 578 8.73 -35.21 -13.49
CA THR A 578 9.64 -34.67 -14.52
C THR A 578 8.89 -34.19 -15.75
N GLU A 579 7.87 -34.91 -16.22
CA GLU A 579 7.05 -34.49 -17.35
C GLU A 579 6.22 -33.25 -17.00
N SER A 580 5.72 -33.15 -15.78
CA SER A 580 5.07 -31.92 -15.29
C SER A 580 6.02 -30.74 -15.38
N THR A 581 7.27 -30.85 -14.91
CA THR A 581 8.24 -29.75 -15.00
C THR A 581 8.60 -29.36 -16.44
N GLN A 582 8.69 -30.33 -17.36
CA GLN A 582 8.99 -30.07 -18.77
C GLN A 582 7.83 -29.37 -19.48
N SER A 583 6.59 -29.76 -19.16
CA SER A 583 5.38 -29.15 -19.76
C SER A 583 5.22 -27.66 -19.44
N VAL A 584 5.79 -27.20 -18.32
CA VAL A 584 5.65 -25.81 -17.83
C VAL A 584 6.72 -24.86 -18.42
N LEU A 585 7.82 -25.39 -18.96
CA LEU A 585 8.91 -24.60 -19.56
C LEU A 585 8.48 -23.50 -20.56
N PRO A 586 7.57 -23.73 -21.54
CA PRO A 586 7.15 -22.67 -22.46
C PRO A 586 6.50 -21.49 -21.72
N TYR A 587 5.72 -21.76 -20.66
CA TYR A 587 5.09 -20.73 -19.84
C TYR A 587 6.13 -19.95 -19.01
N LEU A 588 7.17 -20.63 -18.51
CA LEU A 588 8.29 -19.99 -17.80
C LEU A 588 9.15 -19.11 -18.71
N ARG A 589 9.31 -19.49 -19.99
CA ARG A 589 9.92 -18.61 -21.00
C ARG A 589 9.05 -17.39 -21.27
N GLY A 590 7.73 -17.57 -21.36
CA GLY A 590 6.76 -16.47 -21.45
C GLY A 590 6.81 -15.51 -20.26
N ARG A 591 6.99 -16.04 -19.05
CA ARG A 591 7.25 -15.27 -17.82
C ARG A 591 8.52 -14.41 -17.95
N SER A 592 9.61 -14.97 -18.46
CA SER A 592 10.85 -14.20 -18.69
C SER A 592 10.67 -13.09 -19.72
N LEU A 593 9.97 -13.35 -20.82
CA LEU A 593 9.65 -12.34 -21.84
C LEU A 593 8.82 -11.18 -21.25
N SER A 594 7.80 -11.52 -20.47
CA SER A 594 7.03 -10.54 -19.70
C SER A 594 7.91 -9.72 -18.74
N GLY A 595 8.83 -10.38 -18.03
CA GLY A 595 9.80 -9.74 -17.14
C GLY A 595 10.68 -8.72 -17.87
N ILE A 596 11.09 -8.99 -19.11
CA ILE A 596 11.84 -8.04 -19.94
C ILE A 596 10.99 -6.78 -20.24
N LEU A 597 9.71 -6.95 -20.61
CA LEU A 597 8.81 -5.81 -20.84
C LEU A 597 8.65 -4.94 -19.58
N MET A 598 8.44 -5.57 -18.43
CA MET A 598 8.36 -4.85 -17.14
C MET A 598 9.69 -4.15 -16.81
N THR A 599 10.82 -4.79 -17.14
CA THR A 599 12.15 -4.21 -16.96
C THR A 599 12.31 -2.93 -17.77
N VAL A 600 11.95 -2.95 -19.06
CA VAL A 600 11.93 -1.76 -19.92
C VAL A 600 11.06 -0.67 -19.29
N ALA A 601 9.88 -1.03 -18.77
CA ALA A 601 8.97 -0.10 -18.13
C ALA A 601 9.62 0.62 -16.93
N HIS A 602 10.31 -0.13 -16.06
CA HIS A 602 10.99 0.41 -14.88
C HIS A 602 12.19 1.28 -15.21
N PHE A 603 13.04 0.87 -16.16
CA PHE A 603 14.19 1.68 -16.56
C PHE A 603 13.75 3.00 -17.22
N VAL A 604 12.72 2.95 -18.07
CA VAL A 604 12.13 4.16 -18.66
C VAL A 604 11.56 5.09 -17.59
N PHE A 605 10.84 4.53 -16.61
CA PHE A 605 10.30 5.30 -15.50
C PHE A 605 11.40 5.92 -14.63
N ALA A 606 12.40 5.14 -14.27
CA ALA A 606 13.51 5.58 -13.44
C ALA A 606 14.32 6.68 -14.12
N TYR A 607 14.60 6.54 -15.41
CA TYR A 607 15.24 7.59 -16.22
C TYR A 607 14.39 8.87 -16.22
N HIS A 608 13.08 8.74 -16.45
CA HIS A 608 12.20 9.91 -16.48
C HIS A 608 12.09 10.60 -15.11
N PHE A 609 12.07 9.81 -14.03
CA PHE A 609 12.08 10.32 -12.66
C PHE A 609 13.42 10.97 -12.29
N LEU A 610 14.55 10.42 -12.73
CA LEU A 610 15.87 11.02 -12.55
C LEU A 610 15.95 12.41 -13.20
N LEU A 611 15.41 12.58 -14.41
CA LEU A 611 15.32 13.89 -15.06
C LEU A 611 14.53 14.89 -14.21
N MET A 612 13.50 14.45 -13.49
CA MET A 612 12.75 15.32 -12.57
C MET A 612 13.59 15.70 -11.35
N LEU A 613 14.32 14.76 -10.76
CA LEU A 613 15.20 15.03 -9.62
C LEU A 613 16.34 15.99 -9.96
N LEU A 614 16.93 15.86 -11.16
CA LEU A 614 17.97 16.76 -11.66
C LEU A 614 17.44 18.15 -12.05
N GLY A 615 16.14 18.39 -11.90
CA GLY A 615 15.52 19.63 -12.32
C GLY A 615 15.54 19.82 -13.83
N LEU A 616 15.61 18.75 -14.64
CA LEU A 616 15.55 18.80 -16.10
C LEU A 616 14.12 18.61 -16.64
N GLY A 617 13.12 18.72 -15.77
CA GLY A 617 11.71 18.73 -16.11
C GLY A 617 11.28 19.97 -16.91
N ARG A 618 10.11 19.89 -17.54
CA ARG A 618 9.52 20.96 -18.35
C ARG A 618 9.03 22.09 -17.43
N THR A 619 9.47 23.32 -17.69
CA THR A 619 8.94 24.53 -17.05
C THR A 619 7.62 24.92 -17.71
N ALA A 620 6.55 24.22 -17.37
CA ALA A 620 5.21 24.53 -17.84
C ALA A 620 4.27 24.69 -16.64
N SER A 621 3.35 25.64 -16.72
CA SER A 621 2.26 25.81 -15.76
C SER A 621 1.15 24.74 -15.92
N VAL A 622 1.15 24.03 -17.05
CA VAL A 622 0.11 23.06 -17.43
C VAL A 622 0.65 21.61 -17.34
N PRO A 623 -0.12 20.66 -16.78
CA PRO A 623 0.24 19.27 -16.70
C PRO A 623 0.68 18.66 -18.04
N THR A 624 1.63 17.71 -17.99
CA THR A 624 1.99 16.94 -19.19
C THR A 624 0.89 15.95 -19.56
N PHE A 625 0.11 16.29 -20.60
CA PHE A 625 -0.88 15.40 -21.19
C PHE A 625 -0.24 14.39 -22.17
N LEU A 626 -0.80 13.18 -22.22
CA LEU A 626 -0.30 12.09 -23.08
C LEU A 626 -0.55 12.33 -24.57
N ASN A 627 -1.67 12.98 -24.88
CA ASN A 627 -2.08 13.41 -26.20
C ASN A 627 -2.50 14.89 -26.08
N PRO A 628 -1.66 15.87 -26.45
CA PRO A 628 -2.08 17.27 -26.36
C PRO A 628 -3.33 17.49 -27.23
N VAL A 629 -4.35 18.12 -26.67
CA VAL A 629 -5.48 18.63 -27.45
C VAL A 629 -4.94 19.87 -28.16
N ASN A 630 -4.98 19.89 -29.49
CA ASN A 630 -4.66 21.11 -30.22
C ASN A 630 -5.65 22.19 -29.76
N PRO A 631 -5.19 23.36 -29.30
CA PRO A 631 -6.11 24.45 -29.05
C PRO A 631 -6.88 24.74 -30.34
N GLU A 632 -8.20 24.91 -30.23
CA GLU A 632 -9.00 25.45 -31.32
C GLU A 632 -8.36 26.78 -31.77
N PRO A 633 -8.32 27.11 -33.07
CA PRO A 633 -7.61 28.28 -33.59
C PRO A 633 -8.00 29.66 -33.00
N GLY A 634 -8.99 29.74 -32.10
CA GLY A 634 -9.46 30.98 -31.46
C GLY A 634 -8.77 31.36 -30.14
N ASP A 635 -8.09 30.43 -29.45
CA ASP A 635 -7.56 30.69 -28.09
C ASP A 635 -6.12 31.25 -28.06
N VAL A 636 -5.51 31.48 -29.22
CA VAL A 636 -4.09 31.89 -29.33
C VAL A 636 -3.88 33.42 -29.23
N ILE A 637 -4.94 34.23 -29.20
CA ILE A 637 -4.81 35.70 -29.25
C ILE A 637 -4.81 36.38 -27.87
N ALA A 638 -4.98 35.65 -26.76
CA ALA A 638 -5.00 36.28 -25.44
C ALA A 638 -4.18 35.53 -24.39
N HIS A 639 -2.84 35.51 -24.54
CA HIS A 639 -1.92 35.31 -23.42
C HIS A 639 -0.59 36.02 -23.61
#